data_AF-A0A9E2YQZ5-F1
#
_entry.id   AF-A0A9E2YQZ5-F1
#
_cell.length_a   1.000
_cell.length_b   1.000
_cell.length_c   1.000
_cell.angle_alpha   90.00
_cell.angle_beta   90.00
_cell.angle_gamma   90.00
#
_symmetry.space_group_name_H-M   'P 1'
#
loop_
_entity.id
_entity.type
_entity.pdbx_description
1 polymer ?
#
loop_
_entity_poly.entity_id
_entity_poly.type
_entity_poly.pdbx_seq_one_letter_code
_entity_poly.pdbx_strand_id
1 'polypeptide(L)'
;PGAVIFMPPFRDPFNYHFDPLIMMELDQVGSAMHARMEAEDKPGAGMRSAATYSTWYNGGLRTTTYFHNIIGLLTEIIGSPTPFDIPLVPGTQLPHGDLPFPIAPQKWHLRQSIEYSLTANRAVLDFASRYRETLLYNIYRMGQNSIERGDKDSWTITPHRIEALEAKAAEEKTDNQPAGNPAAAGFAGARGVSAKLYGSVLHDPAARDPRGYIIPADSQPDLPTTIQFLNALLKNGVTVERATAKFDVNGKSYPAGSYVVKCAQAFRPHVLDMFEPQDHPNDFKYPGGPPIPPYDATGYTLAFQMGVKFDRVLDGFDGPFEPVGGLLNPPAGTISGVARAAGWVVSHRYNNSFILMNRLFKEKCDVYWLKSAPTELANRDIGTGALWIPASATARGQIERAAKELGINAYALAKRPARAELKLKPVRIALYDQYGGLMPSGWTRWLFEQFEFPFKVVYPQNLDAGELKNFDVLVFTDGAIRAPGASGRGGGEGFNSRQPKPEDIPAEYRGWLGRITPEKTIPQIEQFVKGGGTVVAIGSSTSLATYLQLPLSSALTERTKDAKETPLPPEKFYIPGSLLTVAVDNTNPLGYGMPENVDVFFDNSPSFKLNPNASLKGTSAVAWYPNETPLHSGWAWGQQYLKDSVAVAESTLGSGKVFLLAPEVAFRGQPHATFKFIFNGIYYGPARAADERR
;
A
#
# COMPACT_ATOMS: atom_id res chain seq x y z
N PRO A 1 10.73 21.09 -18.40
CA PRO A 1 9.89 20.38 -19.38
C PRO A 1 9.58 21.31 -20.55
N GLY A 2 9.84 20.90 -21.80
CA GLY A 2 9.38 21.63 -22.98
C GLY A 2 7.94 21.28 -23.42
N ALA A 3 7.24 20.46 -22.63
CA ALA A 3 5.79 20.37 -22.64
C ALA A 3 5.24 21.24 -21.50
N VAL A 4 4.14 21.95 -21.75
CA VAL A 4 3.41 22.77 -20.76
C VAL A 4 2.19 22.06 -20.22
N ILE A 5 1.60 21.14 -21.00
CA ILE A 5 0.48 20.30 -20.57
C ILE A 5 0.74 18.85 -21.02
N PHE A 6 0.50 17.90 -20.12
CA PHE A 6 0.33 16.49 -20.46
C PHE A 6 -1.16 16.17 -20.60
N MET A 7 -1.52 15.40 -21.61
CA MET A 7 -2.87 14.86 -21.82
C MET A 7 -2.76 13.41 -22.37
N PRO A 8 -3.77 12.55 -22.15
CA PRO A 8 -3.79 11.22 -22.78
C PRO A 8 -3.63 11.33 -24.31
N PRO A 9 -3.12 10.29 -24.99
CA PRO A 9 -2.81 8.93 -24.52
C PRO A 9 -1.73 8.80 -23.44
N PHE A 10 -1.87 7.79 -22.58
CA PHE A 10 -0.88 7.43 -21.56
C PHE A 10 0.17 6.48 -22.12
N ARG A 11 1.33 6.36 -21.47
CA ARG A 11 2.31 5.32 -21.82
C ARG A 11 1.90 3.97 -21.24
N ASP A 12 2.39 2.91 -21.87
CA ASP A 12 2.40 1.57 -21.30
C ASP A 12 3.26 1.48 -20.02
N PRO A 13 3.04 0.45 -19.19
CA PRO A 13 1.99 -0.56 -19.30
C PRO A 13 0.63 -0.08 -18.77
N PHE A 14 -0.46 -0.59 -19.36
CA PHE A 14 -1.80 -0.52 -18.78
C PHE A 14 -2.14 -1.81 -18.03
N ASN A 15 -3.13 -1.78 -17.12
CA ASN A 15 -3.55 -2.96 -16.37
C ASN A 15 -4.27 -3.97 -17.29
N TYR A 16 -3.85 -5.23 -17.27
CA TYR A 16 -4.35 -6.27 -18.17
C TYR A 16 -5.79 -6.72 -17.91
N HIS A 17 -6.40 -6.31 -16.81
CA HIS A 17 -7.81 -6.60 -16.52
C HIS A 17 -8.79 -5.69 -17.27
N PHE A 18 -8.34 -4.57 -17.85
CA PHE A 18 -9.21 -3.67 -18.59
C PHE A 18 -9.88 -4.36 -19.79
N ASP A 19 -11.10 -3.93 -20.11
CA ASP A 19 -11.62 -4.20 -21.44
C ASP A 19 -10.79 -3.38 -22.46
N PRO A 20 -10.31 -3.99 -23.57
CA PRO A 20 -9.49 -3.29 -24.56
C PRO A 20 -10.16 -2.03 -25.15
N LEU A 21 -11.49 -1.93 -25.13
CA LEU A 21 -12.21 -0.73 -25.57
C LEU A 21 -11.83 0.50 -24.75
N ILE A 22 -11.54 0.36 -23.45
CA ILE A 22 -11.09 1.48 -22.61
C ILE A 22 -9.87 2.17 -23.22
N MET A 23 -8.86 1.38 -23.61
CA MET A 23 -7.60 1.94 -24.12
C MET A 23 -7.81 2.65 -25.45
N MET A 24 -8.64 2.09 -26.33
CA MET A 24 -8.90 2.67 -27.64
C MET A 24 -9.76 3.93 -27.56
N GLU A 25 -10.79 3.94 -26.70
CA GLU A 25 -11.62 5.14 -26.48
C GLU A 25 -10.84 6.25 -25.77
N LEU A 26 -9.96 5.91 -24.84
CA LEU A 26 -9.07 6.87 -24.20
C LEU A 26 -8.14 7.54 -25.23
N ASP A 27 -7.61 6.77 -26.17
CA ASP A 27 -6.77 7.29 -27.26
C ASP A 27 -7.58 8.17 -28.23
N GLN A 28 -8.85 7.87 -28.48
CA GLN A 28 -9.74 8.71 -29.28
C GLN A 28 -10.01 10.06 -28.61
N VAL A 29 -10.35 10.06 -27.32
CA VAL A 29 -10.57 11.28 -26.54
C VAL A 29 -9.28 12.11 -26.48
N GLY A 30 -8.16 11.47 -26.15
CA GLY A 30 -6.85 12.12 -26.09
C GLY A 30 -6.46 12.78 -27.43
N SER A 31 -6.65 12.04 -28.53
CA SER A 31 -6.38 12.54 -29.87
C SER A 31 -7.27 13.75 -30.23
N ALA A 32 -8.55 13.74 -29.84
CA ALA A 32 -9.44 14.90 -30.01
C ALA A 32 -8.98 16.12 -29.19
N MET A 33 -8.43 15.91 -27.99
CA MET A 33 -7.86 16.97 -27.16
C MET A 33 -6.61 17.59 -27.81
N HIS A 34 -5.67 16.77 -28.27
CA HIS A 34 -4.44 17.25 -28.94
C HIS A 34 -4.75 17.96 -30.26
N ALA A 35 -5.61 17.39 -31.11
CA ALA A 35 -6.02 18.01 -32.37
C ALA A 35 -6.63 19.41 -32.16
N ARG A 36 -7.42 19.60 -31.08
CA ARG A 36 -7.96 20.91 -30.75
C ARG A 36 -6.87 21.89 -30.30
N MET A 37 -5.90 21.45 -29.50
CA MET A 37 -4.78 22.32 -29.08
C MET A 37 -4.00 22.84 -30.29
N GLU A 38 -3.68 21.95 -31.23
CA GLU A 38 -2.97 22.34 -32.46
C GLU A 38 -3.81 23.27 -33.33
N ALA A 39 -5.12 23.00 -33.49
CA ALA A 39 -6.02 23.86 -34.25
C ALA A 39 -6.20 25.27 -33.63
N GLU A 40 -6.00 25.41 -32.31
CA GLU A 40 -6.03 26.68 -31.59
C GLU A 40 -4.64 27.32 -31.43
N ASP A 41 -3.62 26.82 -32.14
CA ASP A 41 -2.22 27.29 -32.10
C ASP A 41 -1.60 27.25 -30.67
N LYS A 42 -1.85 26.15 -29.95
CA LYS A 42 -1.41 25.94 -28.56
C LYS A 42 -0.29 24.88 -28.46
N PRO A 43 0.98 25.28 -28.63
CA PRO A 43 2.11 24.35 -28.54
C PRO A 43 2.37 23.85 -27.12
N GLY A 44 3.16 22.79 -26.99
CA GLY A 44 3.64 22.21 -25.74
C GLY A 44 2.69 21.18 -25.12
N ALA A 45 1.74 20.66 -25.89
CA ALA A 45 0.90 19.53 -25.48
C ALA A 45 1.62 18.20 -25.75
N GLY A 46 1.94 17.45 -24.69
CA GLY A 46 2.63 16.15 -24.77
C GLY A 46 1.74 14.97 -24.35
N MET A 47 2.07 13.78 -24.85
CA MET A 47 1.42 12.50 -24.54
C MET A 47 2.43 11.38 -24.37
N ARG A 48 2.00 10.21 -23.88
CA ARG A 48 2.82 8.98 -23.78
C ARG A 48 4.19 9.23 -23.16
N SER A 49 5.27 9.22 -23.95
CA SER A 49 6.65 9.40 -23.44
C SER A 49 6.95 10.80 -22.88
N ALA A 50 6.05 11.78 -23.08
CA ALA A 50 6.20 13.13 -22.53
C ALA A 50 6.15 13.17 -20.99
N ALA A 51 5.62 12.14 -20.34
CA ALA A 51 5.60 12.01 -18.89
C ALA A 51 5.59 10.53 -18.44
N THR A 52 5.71 10.29 -17.14
CA THR A 52 5.75 8.93 -16.58
C THR A 52 4.36 8.31 -16.37
N TYR A 53 3.27 9.05 -16.65
CA TYR A 53 1.90 8.58 -16.39
C TYR A 53 1.55 7.32 -17.19
N SER A 54 1.35 6.21 -16.49
CA SER A 54 0.71 5.00 -17.00
C SER A 54 -0.69 4.81 -16.42
N THR A 55 -1.41 3.80 -16.89
CA THR A 55 -2.76 3.44 -16.41
C THR A 55 -2.76 2.16 -15.56
N TRP A 56 -1.60 1.76 -15.04
CA TRP A 56 -1.46 0.56 -14.20
C TRP A 56 -2.16 0.68 -12.84
N TYR A 57 -1.84 1.72 -12.05
CA TYR A 57 -2.32 1.88 -10.68
C TYR A 57 -3.80 2.29 -10.61
N ASN A 58 -4.58 1.63 -9.76
CA ASN A 58 -6.04 1.80 -9.69
C ASN A 58 -6.55 2.92 -8.76
N GLY A 59 -5.68 3.55 -7.96
CA GLY A 59 -6.09 4.39 -6.83
C GLY A 59 -6.37 5.86 -7.14
N GLY A 60 -6.33 6.28 -8.41
CA GLY A 60 -6.77 7.61 -8.83
C GLY A 60 -8.20 7.58 -9.33
N LEU A 61 -8.98 8.65 -9.08
CA LEU A 61 -10.35 8.77 -9.62
C LEU A 61 -10.42 8.58 -11.14
N ARG A 62 -9.34 8.86 -11.87
CA ARG A 62 -9.22 8.63 -13.31
C ARG A 62 -9.07 7.15 -13.70
N THR A 63 -8.34 6.36 -12.90
CA THR A 63 -7.98 4.98 -13.27
C THR A 63 -8.99 4.00 -12.69
N THR A 64 -9.56 4.30 -11.52
CA THR A 64 -10.68 3.53 -10.98
C THR A 64 -11.80 3.41 -12.00
N THR A 65 -12.16 4.47 -12.74
CA THR A 65 -13.23 4.44 -13.75
C THR A 65 -12.98 3.45 -14.89
N TYR A 66 -11.72 3.15 -15.23
CA TYR A 66 -11.38 2.17 -16.27
C TYR A 66 -11.84 0.76 -15.91
N PHE A 67 -11.76 0.39 -14.62
CA PHE A 67 -12.31 -0.86 -14.11
C PHE A 67 -13.85 -0.91 -14.07
N HIS A 68 -14.49 0.24 -14.33
CA HIS A 68 -15.94 0.45 -14.30
C HIS A 68 -16.51 0.79 -15.67
N ASN A 69 -15.80 0.42 -16.75
CA ASN A 69 -16.23 0.63 -18.13
C ASN A 69 -16.40 2.12 -18.50
N ILE A 70 -15.70 3.03 -17.81
CA ILE A 70 -15.82 4.48 -17.97
C ILE A 70 -14.45 5.08 -18.32
N ILE A 71 -14.41 5.99 -19.29
CA ILE A 71 -13.21 6.75 -19.65
C ILE A 71 -12.95 7.84 -18.61
N GLY A 72 -11.93 7.63 -17.78
CA GLY A 72 -11.32 8.67 -16.94
C GLY A 72 -10.20 9.40 -17.68
N LEU A 73 -9.89 10.63 -17.25
CA LEU A 73 -8.86 11.47 -17.86
C LEU A 73 -7.97 12.07 -16.78
N LEU A 74 -6.70 12.31 -17.11
CA LEU A 74 -5.84 13.23 -16.37
C LEU A 74 -5.13 14.13 -17.35
N THR A 75 -5.16 15.42 -17.03
CA THR A 75 -4.30 16.42 -17.62
C THR A 75 -3.46 17.04 -16.52
N GLU A 76 -2.18 17.27 -16.78
CA GLU A 76 -1.32 18.01 -15.85
C GLU A 76 -0.71 19.19 -16.58
N ILE A 77 -0.88 20.40 -16.05
CA ILE A 77 -0.45 21.64 -16.68
C ILE A 77 0.40 22.47 -15.73
N ILE A 78 1.45 23.09 -16.26
CA ILE A 78 2.25 24.07 -15.52
C ILE A 78 1.39 25.27 -15.14
N GLY A 79 1.71 25.96 -14.04
CA GLY A 79 1.01 27.18 -13.67
C GLY A 79 1.52 27.74 -12.34
N SER A 80 1.49 29.06 -12.21
CA SER A 80 1.82 29.77 -10.99
C SER A 80 1.11 31.12 -10.96
N PRO A 81 0.62 31.60 -9.80
CA PRO A 81 0.12 32.96 -9.66
C PRO A 81 1.15 34.02 -10.08
N THR A 82 2.44 33.73 -9.91
CA THR A 82 3.54 34.60 -10.33
C THR A 82 4.00 34.19 -11.74
N PRO A 83 4.00 35.12 -12.71
CA PRO A 83 4.51 34.84 -14.05
C PRO A 83 5.97 34.37 -14.02
N PHE A 84 6.29 33.35 -14.81
CA PHE A 84 7.62 32.76 -14.90
C PHE A 84 8.02 32.54 -16.36
N ASP A 85 9.28 32.24 -16.62
CA ASP A 85 9.79 32.03 -17.97
C ASP A 85 9.85 30.52 -18.27
N ILE A 86 9.30 30.12 -19.42
CA ILE A 86 9.50 28.78 -19.96
C ILE A 86 10.92 28.74 -20.52
N PRO A 87 11.80 27.87 -19.98
CA PRO A 87 13.17 27.79 -20.45
C PRO A 87 13.25 27.10 -21.81
N LEU A 88 14.27 27.43 -22.61
CA LEU A 88 14.63 26.65 -23.79
C LEU A 88 15.15 25.28 -23.34
N VAL A 89 14.47 24.21 -23.76
CA VAL A 89 14.88 22.83 -23.49
C VAL A 89 15.21 22.14 -24.83
N PRO A 90 16.48 22.09 -25.26
CA PRO A 90 16.85 21.62 -26.60
C PRO A 90 16.27 20.25 -26.96
N GLY A 91 16.24 19.30 -26.02
CA GLY A 91 15.74 17.93 -26.24
C GLY A 91 14.23 17.81 -26.48
N THR A 92 13.49 18.93 -26.46
CA THR A 92 12.03 18.96 -26.70
C THR A 92 11.64 19.83 -27.89
N GLN A 93 12.61 20.39 -28.61
CA GLN A 93 12.35 21.31 -29.72
C GLN A 93 12.23 20.61 -31.08
N LEU A 94 12.63 19.34 -31.17
CA LEU A 94 12.41 18.52 -32.35
C LEU A 94 11.00 17.90 -32.26
N PRO A 95 10.08 18.20 -33.18
CA PRO A 95 8.75 17.57 -33.20
C PRO A 95 8.83 16.05 -33.36
N HIS A 96 7.99 15.33 -32.63
CA HIS A 96 7.81 13.88 -32.78
C HIS A 96 6.39 13.47 -32.39
N GLY A 97 6.03 12.19 -32.59
CA GLY A 97 4.66 11.70 -32.41
C GLY A 97 4.03 11.94 -31.03
N ASP A 98 4.84 12.10 -29.99
CA ASP A 98 4.38 12.32 -28.61
C ASP A 98 4.43 13.79 -28.16
N LEU A 99 5.04 14.66 -28.99
CA LEU A 99 5.11 16.12 -28.82
C LEU A 99 5.19 16.77 -30.22
N PRO A 100 4.06 16.81 -30.95
CA PRO A 100 4.02 17.23 -32.36
C PRO A 100 4.24 18.73 -32.55
N PHE A 101 3.84 19.55 -31.56
CA PHE A 101 3.99 21.00 -31.62
C PHE A 101 4.73 21.54 -30.40
N PRO A 102 6.09 21.55 -30.39
CA PRO A 102 6.90 22.07 -29.30
C PRO A 102 6.67 23.56 -28.99
N ILE A 103 6.76 23.93 -27.71
CA ILE A 103 6.69 25.33 -27.30
C ILE A 103 8.05 26.04 -27.35
N ALA A 104 8.05 27.29 -27.81
CA ALA A 104 9.20 28.18 -27.76
C ALA A 104 9.38 28.79 -26.35
N PRO A 105 10.61 29.15 -25.94
CA PRO A 105 10.85 29.88 -24.70
C PRO A 105 10.10 31.21 -24.70
N GLN A 106 9.35 31.48 -23.63
CA GLN A 106 8.51 32.68 -23.51
C GLN A 106 8.14 32.96 -22.05
N LYS A 107 7.62 34.15 -21.78
CA LYS A 107 6.96 34.44 -20.50
C LYS A 107 5.63 33.69 -20.42
N TRP A 108 5.39 33.01 -19.31
CA TRP A 108 4.16 32.28 -19.05
C TRP A 108 3.37 32.92 -17.91
N HIS A 109 2.10 33.17 -18.19
CA HIS A 109 1.13 33.75 -17.26
C HIS A 109 0.09 32.70 -16.88
N LEU A 110 -0.43 32.75 -15.64
CA LEU A 110 -1.48 31.84 -15.15
C LEU A 110 -2.69 31.76 -16.09
N ARG A 111 -3.05 32.88 -16.74
CA ARG A 111 -4.14 32.95 -17.72
C ARG A 111 -3.95 31.95 -18.87
N GLN A 112 -2.72 31.75 -19.35
CA GLN A 112 -2.44 30.78 -20.42
C GLN A 112 -2.74 29.36 -19.96
N SER A 113 -2.35 28.98 -18.74
CA SER A 113 -2.70 27.67 -18.15
C SER A 113 -4.21 27.46 -18.08
N ILE A 114 -4.96 28.48 -17.69
CA ILE A 114 -6.43 28.43 -17.64
C ILE A 114 -7.00 28.25 -19.05
N GLU A 115 -6.51 29.00 -20.04
CA GLU A 115 -6.97 28.91 -21.43
C GLU A 115 -6.67 27.53 -22.06
N TYR A 116 -5.53 26.93 -21.79
CA TYR A 116 -5.23 25.55 -22.18
C TYR A 116 -6.19 24.57 -21.49
N SER A 117 -6.43 24.72 -20.19
CA SER A 117 -7.37 23.86 -19.44
C SER A 117 -8.79 23.95 -20.01
N LEU A 118 -9.27 25.15 -20.37
CA LEU A 118 -10.57 25.34 -21.02
C LEU A 118 -10.64 24.65 -22.39
N THR A 119 -9.53 24.65 -23.13
CA THR A 119 -9.44 24.01 -24.45
C THR A 119 -9.57 22.50 -24.33
N ALA A 120 -8.81 21.90 -23.40
CA ALA A 120 -8.89 20.48 -23.09
C ALA A 120 -10.33 20.07 -22.71
N ASN A 121 -10.98 20.82 -21.80
CA ASN A 121 -12.35 20.54 -21.40
C ASN A 121 -13.35 20.65 -22.56
N ARG A 122 -13.24 21.68 -23.41
CA ARG A 122 -14.11 21.82 -24.59
C ARG A 122 -13.91 20.69 -25.59
N ALA A 123 -12.68 20.22 -25.79
CA ALA A 123 -12.43 19.07 -26.67
C ALA A 123 -13.14 17.81 -26.17
N VAL A 124 -13.09 17.54 -24.85
CA VAL A 124 -13.79 16.40 -24.23
C VAL A 124 -15.30 16.52 -24.42
N LEU A 125 -15.89 17.71 -24.15
CA LEU A 125 -17.33 17.94 -24.32
C LEU A 125 -17.77 17.79 -25.78
N ASP A 126 -16.99 18.34 -26.72
CA ASP A 126 -17.29 18.23 -28.15
C ASP A 126 -17.24 16.77 -28.62
N PHE A 127 -16.21 16.03 -28.20
CA PHE A 127 -16.09 14.59 -28.49
C PHE A 127 -17.28 13.82 -27.92
N ALA A 128 -17.59 14.00 -26.64
CA ALA A 128 -18.71 13.32 -25.99
C ALA A 128 -20.05 13.65 -26.68
N SER A 129 -20.27 14.89 -27.11
CA SER A 129 -21.51 15.28 -27.80
C SER A 129 -21.68 14.60 -29.16
N ARG A 130 -20.58 14.44 -29.91
CA ARG A 130 -20.56 13.85 -31.26
C ARG A 130 -20.64 12.33 -31.24
N TYR A 131 -20.01 11.70 -30.23
CA TYR A 131 -19.88 10.24 -30.11
C TYR A 131 -20.76 9.65 -28.99
N ARG A 132 -21.77 10.39 -28.52
CA ARG A 132 -22.59 10.00 -27.35
C ARG A 132 -23.15 8.57 -27.44
N GLU A 133 -23.66 8.17 -28.60
CA GLU A 133 -24.30 6.86 -28.78
C GLU A 133 -23.27 5.73 -28.74
N THR A 134 -22.12 5.94 -29.39
CA THR A 134 -20.99 5.01 -29.34
C THR A 134 -20.46 4.84 -27.92
N LEU A 135 -20.21 5.95 -27.21
CA LEU A 135 -19.70 5.91 -25.84
C LEU A 135 -20.66 5.17 -24.89
N LEU A 136 -21.95 5.48 -24.94
CA LEU A 136 -22.95 4.81 -24.11
C LEU A 136 -23.12 3.33 -24.47
N TYR A 137 -23.10 2.99 -25.77
CA TYR A 137 -23.15 1.61 -26.20
C TYR A 137 -21.92 0.81 -25.76
N ASN A 138 -20.74 1.42 -25.80
CA ASN A 138 -19.49 0.75 -25.40
C ASN A 138 -19.44 0.52 -23.89
N ILE A 139 -19.98 1.42 -23.06
CA ILE A 139 -20.18 1.15 -21.61
C ILE A 139 -20.98 -0.15 -21.43
N TYR A 140 -22.12 -0.29 -22.13
CA TYR A 140 -22.93 -1.50 -22.10
C TYR A 140 -22.14 -2.72 -22.60
N ARG A 141 -21.43 -2.59 -23.73
CA ARG A 141 -20.70 -3.70 -24.34
C ARG A 141 -19.57 -4.22 -23.45
N MET A 142 -18.79 -3.34 -22.86
CA MET A 142 -17.72 -3.70 -21.90
C MET A 142 -18.30 -4.38 -20.64
N GLY A 143 -19.45 -3.89 -20.15
CA GLY A 143 -20.18 -4.54 -19.06
C GLY A 143 -20.64 -5.96 -19.42
N GLN A 144 -21.21 -6.16 -20.61
CA GLN A 144 -21.61 -7.49 -21.10
C GLN A 144 -20.39 -8.42 -21.27
N ASN A 145 -19.30 -7.94 -21.85
CA ASN A 145 -18.05 -8.70 -21.99
C ASN A 145 -17.55 -9.18 -20.61
N SER A 146 -17.62 -8.31 -19.60
CA SER A 146 -17.20 -8.63 -18.23
C SER A 146 -18.08 -9.72 -17.60
N ILE A 147 -19.41 -9.62 -17.74
CA ILE A 147 -20.36 -10.64 -17.26
C ILE A 147 -20.09 -11.98 -17.96
N GLU A 148 -20.01 -11.98 -19.30
CA GLU A 148 -19.75 -13.19 -20.08
C GLU A 148 -18.43 -13.87 -19.68
N ARG A 149 -17.35 -13.11 -19.45
CA ARG A 149 -16.07 -13.65 -18.97
C ARG A 149 -16.16 -14.16 -17.53
N GLY A 150 -17.02 -13.57 -16.70
CA GLY A 150 -17.31 -14.06 -15.37
C GLY A 150 -18.09 -15.39 -15.37
N ASP A 151 -18.89 -15.65 -16.40
CA ASP A 151 -19.76 -16.84 -16.54
C ASP A 151 -19.19 -17.99 -17.39
N LYS A 152 -18.26 -17.74 -18.31
CA LYS A 152 -17.48 -18.79 -19.04
C LYS A 152 -15.96 -18.75 -18.80
N ASP A 153 -15.27 -19.84 -19.10
CA ASP A 153 -13.83 -19.93 -18.84
C ASP A 153 -13.11 -18.80 -19.57
N SER A 154 -12.29 -18.07 -18.83
CA SER A 154 -11.56 -16.89 -19.31
C SER A 154 -10.17 -16.86 -18.71
N TRP A 155 -9.25 -16.17 -19.39
CA TRP A 155 -7.85 -16.08 -19.02
C TRP A 155 -7.38 -14.65 -19.20
N THR A 156 -6.81 -14.07 -18.15
CA THR A 156 -6.01 -12.86 -18.26
C THR A 156 -4.57 -13.26 -18.63
N ILE A 157 -4.07 -12.73 -19.75
CA ILE A 157 -2.68 -12.96 -20.17
C ILE A 157 -1.79 -11.91 -19.49
N THR A 158 -0.76 -12.38 -18.80
CA THR A 158 0.14 -11.54 -18.00
C THR A 158 1.61 -11.80 -18.36
N PRO A 159 2.56 -10.96 -17.94
CA PRO A 159 3.98 -11.14 -18.18
C PRO A 159 4.51 -12.50 -17.74
N HIS A 160 4.19 -12.99 -16.54
CA HIS A 160 4.62 -14.32 -16.10
C HIS A 160 4.08 -15.44 -17.00
N ARG A 161 2.88 -15.29 -17.58
CA ARG A 161 2.30 -16.27 -18.51
C ARG A 161 3.07 -16.30 -19.83
N ILE A 162 3.55 -15.14 -20.29
CA ILE A 162 4.41 -15.03 -21.47
C ILE A 162 5.81 -15.61 -21.17
N GLU A 163 6.40 -15.31 -20.02
CA GLU A 163 7.68 -15.91 -19.61
C GLU A 163 7.60 -17.45 -19.53
N ALA A 164 6.49 -17.98 -18.99
CA ALA A 164 6.23 -19.42 -18.98
C ALA A 164 6.10 -20.01 -20.39
N LEU A 165 5.46 -19.28 -21.32
CA LEU A 165 5.34 -19.68 -22.72
C LEU A 165 6.71 -19.71 -23.40
N GLU A 166 7.53 -18.68 -23.20
CA GLU A 166 8.89 -18.60 -23.75
C GLU A 166 9.79 -19.71 -23.20
N ALA A 167 9.72 -19.98 -21.89
CA ALA A 167 10.45 -21.08 -21.26
C ALA A 167 10.04 -22.44 -21.86
N LYS A 168 8.74 -22.69 -22.04
CA LYS A 168 8.24 -23.93 -22.69
C LYS A 168 8.62 -24.04 -24.15
N ALA A 169 8.57 -22.94 -24.90
CA ALA A 169 9.02 -22.94 -26.28
C ALA A 169 10.52 -23.28 -26.40
N ALA A 170 11.35 -22.83 -25.45
CA ALA A 170 12.78 -23.16 -25.43
C ALA A 170 13.04 -24.66 -25.16
N GLU A 171 12.15 -25.36 -24.44
CA GLU A 171 12.23 -26.80 -24.20
C GLU A 171 11.90 -27.63 -25.46
N GLU A 172 10.96 -27.18 -26.31
CA GLU A 172 10.45 -27.97 -27.46
C GLU A 172 11.45 -28.16 -28.62
N LYS A 173 12.62 -27.48 -28.61
CA LYS A 173 13.67 -27.56 -29.67
C LYS A 173 13.09 -27.58 -31.10
N THR A 174 12.05 -26.80 -31.38
CA THR A 174 11.40 -26.83 -32.69
C THR A 174 12.34 -26.29 -33.78
N ASP A 175 12.44 -27.00 -34.90
CA ASP A 175 13.05 -26.49 -36.13
C ASP A 175 12.42 -25.14 -36.47
N ASN A 176 13.27 -24.12 -36.51
CA ASN A 176 12.93 -22.73 -36.77
C ASN A 176 12.19 -22.61 -38.11
N GLN A 177 10.85 -22.59 -38.10
CA GLN A 177 10.11 -22.13 -39.27
C GLN A 177 10.04 -20.61 -39.23
N PRO A 178 10.65 -19.89 -40.19
CA PRO A 178 10.34 -18.47 -40.36
C PRO A 178 8.83 -18.36 -40.61
N ALA A 179 8.18 -17.39 -39.95
CA ALA A 179 6.80 -17.05 -40.24
C ALA A 179 6.67 -16.86 -41.77
N GLY A 180 5.81 -17.65 -42.40
CA GLY A 180 5.69 -17.72 -43.84
C GLY A 180 5.30 -16.38 -44.47
N ASN A 181 5.74 -16.23 -45.73
CA ASN A 181 5.52 -15.15 -46.69
C ASN A 181 6.46 -13.90 -46.58
N PRO A 182 7.45 -13.76 -47.49
CA PRO A 182 8.32 -12.59 -47.61
C PRO A 182 7.59 -11.25 -47.87
N ALA A 183 6.32 -11.27 -48.28
CA ALA A 183 5.49 -10.06 -48.38
C ALA A 183 5.15 -9.42 -47.02
N ALA A 184 5.41 -10.12 -45.90
CA ALA A 184 5.25 -9.60 -44.53
C ALA A 184 6.52 -8.92 -43.98
N ALA A 185 7.56 -8.71 -44.79
CA ALA A 185 8.86 -8.17 -44.37
C ALA A 185 8.80 -6.80 -43.67
N GLY A 186 7.76 -5.98 -43.91
CA GLY A 186 7.55 -4.71 -43.22
C GLY A 186 7.16 -4.84 -41.74
N PHE A 187 6.75 -6.03 -41.30
CA PHE A 187 6.40 -6.39 -39.93
C PHE A 187 7.34 -7.49 -39.36
N ALA A 188 8.42 -7.81 -40.07
CA ALA A 188 9.26 -8.98 -39.79
C ALA A 188 10.30 -8.72 -38.69
N GLY A 189 10.02 -9.26 -37.50
CA GLY A 189 10.97 -9.41 -36.40
C GLY A 189 10.59 -10.51 -35.40
N ALA A 190 9.32 -10.92 -35.36
CA ALA A 190 8.84 -11.93 -34.43
C ALA A 190 9.09 -13.36 -34.93
N ARG A 191 9.80 -14.17 -34.13
CA ARG A 191 9.92 -15.62 -34.33
C ARG A 191 8.66 -16.28 -33.77
N GLY A 192 7.96 -17.06 -34.60
CA GLY A 192 6.81 -17.85 -34.14
C GLY A 192 7.24 -19.08 -33.34
N VAL A 193 6.43 -19.48 -32.38
CA VAL A 193 6.55 -20.75 -31.64
C VAL A 193 5.33 -21.64 -31.93
N SER A 194 5.36 -22.90 -31.48
CA SER A 194 4.27 -23.85 -31.66
C SER A 194 2.93 -23.30 -31.16
N ALA A 195 1.92 -23.23 -32.05
CA ALA A 195 0.58 -22.75 -31.68
C ALA A 195 -0.10 -23.64 -30.62
N LYS A 196 0.35 -24.89 -30.43
CA LYS A 196 -0.16 -25.78 -29.38
C LYS A 196 0.11 -25.21 -27.98
N LEU A 197 1.21 -24.47 -27.82
CA LEU A 197 1.57 -23.83 -26.56
C LEU A 197 0.55 -22.77 -26.12
N TYR A 198 -0.22 -22.20 -27.05
CA TYR A 198 -1.32 -21.30 -26.70
C TYR A 198 -2.36 -22.02 -25.84
N GLY A 199 -2.77 -23.22 -26.25
CA GLY A 199 -3.73 -24.05 -25.52
C GLY A 199 -3.17 -24.62 -24.21
N SER A 200 -1.91 -25.08 -24.22
CA SER A 200 -1.31 -25.74 -23.05
C SER A 200 -0.68 -24.81 -22.03
N VAL A 201 -0.31 -23.58 -22.41
CA VAL A 201 0.28 -22.59 -21.50
C VAL A 201 -0.68 -21.45 -21.26
N LEU A 202 -1.02 -20.67 -22.30
CA LEU A 202 -1.81 -19.45 -22.14
C LEU A 202 -3.29 -19.69 -21.83
N HIS A 203 -3.83 -20.84 -22.23
CA HIS A 203 -5.22 -21.26 -21.98
C HIS A 203 -5.30 -22.54 -21.13
N ASP A 204 -4.27 -22.82 -20.32
CA ASP A 204 -4.30 -23.90 -19.34
C ASP A 204 -5.55 -23.78 -18.42
N PRO A 205 -6.43 -24.82 -18.35
CA PRO A 205 -7.59 -24.82 -17.47
C PRO A 205 -7.29 -24.51 -15.99
N ALA A 206 -6.10 -24.87 -15.49
CA ALA A 206 -5.70 -24.59 -14.11
C ALA A 206 -5.44 -23.10 -13.85
N ALA A 207 -5.16 -22.34 -14.90
CA ALA A 207 -4.82 -20.92 -14.85
C ALA A 207 -5.93 -20.01 -15.37
N ARG A 208 -7.17 -20.51 -15.43
CA ARG A 208 -8.35 -19.69 -15.67
C ARG A 208 -8.52 -18.62 -14.60
N ASP A 209 -9.11 -17.51 -14.98
CA ASP A 209 -9.62 -16.50 -14.06
C ASP A 209 -10.76 -17.10 -13.21
N PRO A 210 -10.96 -16.62 -11.97
CA PRO A 210 -11.98 -17.17 -11.09
C PRO A 210 -13.40 -16.73 -11.45
N ARG A 211 -14.38 -17.55 -11.04
CA ARG A 211 -15.82 -17.29 -11.07
C ARG A 211 -16.30 -16.43 -9.93
N GLY A 212 -15.56 -16.42 -8.85
CA GLY A 212 -15.83 -15.59 -7.70
C GLY A 212 -14.97 -15.97 -6.52
N TYR A 213 -15.20 -15.22 -5.46
CA TYR A 213 -14.47 -15.33 -4.20
C TYR A 213 -15.46 -15.56 -3.07
N ILE A 214 -15.12 -16.47 -2.17
CA ILE A 214 -15.88 -16.71 -0.95
C ILE A 214 -15.05 -16.24 0.23
N ILE A 215 -15.61 -15.33 1.03
CA ILE A 215 -15.01 -14.80 2.25
C ILE A 215 -15.74 -15.45 3.44
N PRO A 216 -15.17 -16.49 4.08
CA PRO A 216 -15.87 -17.24 5.12
C PRO A 216 -15.96 -16.41 6.40
N ALA A 217 -17.15 -16.34 7.00
CA ALA A 217 -17.40 -15.50 8.17
C ALA A 217 -16.77 -16.02 9.48
N ASP A 218 -16.47 -17.32 9.55
CA ASP A 218 -16.00 -18.02 10.75
C ASP A 218 -14.47 -18.11 10.88
N SER A 219 -13.74 -17.81 9.81
CA SER A 219 -12.27 -17.94 9.76
C SER A 219 -11.54 -16.62 9.48
N GLN A 220 -12.25 -15.48 9.44
CA GLN A 220 -11.58 -14.18 9.37
C GLN A 220 -10.83 -13.87 10.68
N PRO A 221 -9.52 -13.58 10.63
CA PRO A 221 -8.76 -13.20 11.81
C PRO A 221 -9.20 -11.83 12.38
N ASP A 222 -9.70 -10.94 11.52
CA ASP A 222 -10.21 -9.62 11.86
C ASP A 222 -11.43 -9.30 10.98
N LEU A 223 -12.59 -9.89 11.32
CA LEU A 223 -13.83 -9.68 10.59
C LEU A 223 -14.21 -8.20 10.44
N PRO A 224 -14.09 -7.31 11.46
CA PRO A 224 -14.32 -5.88 11.27
C PRO A 224 -13.46 -5.24 10.17
N THR A 225 -12.17 -5.60 10.06
CA THR A 225 -11.33 -5.15 8.93
C THR A 225 -11.81 -5.75 7.61
N THR A 226 -12.20 -7.02 7.57
CA THR A 226 -12.81 -7.62 6.37
C THR A 226 -14.08 -6.89 5.92
N ILE A 227 -14.92 -6.42 6.85
CA ILE A 227 -16.09 -5.59 6.52
C ILE A 227 -15.68 -4.25 5.90
N GLN A 228 -14.57 -3.64 6.34
CA GLN A 228 -14.06 -2.42 5.71
C GLN A 228 -13.59 -2.68 4.27
N PHE A 229 -12.97 -3.83 3.99
CA PHE A 229 -12.63 -4.25 2.63
C PHE A 229 -13.89 -4.41 1.76
N LEU A 230 -14.91 -5.13 2.25
CA LEU A 230 -16.18 -5.29 1.53
C LEU A 230 -16.87 -3.93 1.29
N ASN A 231 -16.79 -3.01 2.25
CA ASN A 231 -17.29 -1.65 2.08
C ASN A 231 -16.50 -0.85 1.03
N ALA A 232 -15.19 -1.10 0.86
CA ALA A 232 -14.42 -0.50 -0.22
C ALA A 232 -14.91 -1.00 -1.59
N LEU A 233 -15.23 -2.29 -1.72
CA LEU A 233 -15.85 -2.86 -2.92
C LEU A 233 -17.23 -2.25 -3.19
N LEU A 234 -18.10 -2.21 -2.18
CA LEU A 234 -19.46 -1.66 -2.29
C LEU A 234 -19.47 -0.17 -2.68
N LYS A 235 -18.53 0.63 -2.13
CA LYS A 235 -18.37 2.05 -2.50
C LYS A 235 -18.00 2.25 -3.97
N ASN A 236 -17.34 1.27 -4.58
CA ASN A 236 -17.00 1.27 -6.00
C ASN A 236 -18.10 0.58 -6.85
N GLY A 237 -19.22 0.16 -6.26
CA GLY A 237 -20.33 -0.45 -7.01
C GLY A 237 -20.12 -1.92 -7.37
N VAL A 238 -19.11 -2.59 -6.78
CA VAL A 238 -18.99 -4.04 -6.86
C VAL A 238 -20.12 -4.67 -6.05
N THR A 239 -20.82 -5.62 -6.66
CA THR A 239 -21.86 -6.41 -6.00
C THR A 239 -21.20 -7.42 -5.07
N VAL A 240 -21.59 -7.35 -3.80
CA VAL A 240 -21.24 -8.32 -2.75
C VAL A 240 -22.54 -8.99 -2.31
N GLU A 241 -22.53 -10.30 -2.19
CA GLU A 241 -23.64 -11.10 -1.69
C GLU A 241 -23.30 -11.68 -0.30
N ARG A 242 -24.33 -12.04 0.46
CA ARG A 242 -24.20 -12.72 1.75
C ARG A 242 -25.02 -14.00 1.75
N ALA A 243 -24.42 -15.10 2.21
CA ALA A 243 -25.13 -16.36 2.38
C ALA A 243 -26.11 -16.29 3.55
N THR A 244 -27.39 -16.61 3.31
CA THR A 244 -28.43 -16.64 4.34
C THR A 244 -28.50 -17.98 5.08
N ALA A 245 -27.94 -19.04 4.47
CA ALA A 245 -27.80 -20.36 5.08
C ALA A 245 -26.43 -20.96 4.76
N LYS A 246 -26.11 -22.09 5.41
CA LYS A 246 -24.92 -22.89 5.14
C LYS A 246 -24.95 -23.41 3.69
N PHE A 247 -23.81 -23.45 3.01
CA PHE A 247 -23.69 -23.96 1.64
C PHE A 247 -22.32 -24.64 1.42
N ASP A 248 -22.19 -25.40 0.32
CA ASP A 248 -20.98 -26.15 -0.01
C ASP A 248 -20.50 -25.79 -1.43
N VAL A 249 -19.20 -25.56 -1.60
CA VAL A 249 -18.55 -25.33 -2.90
C VAL A 249 -17.24 -26.10 -2.93
N ASN A 250 -17.01 -26.87 -3.99
CA ASN A 250 -15.79 -27.68 -4.19
C ASN A 250 -15.42 -28.57 -2.98
N GLY A 251 -16.44 -29.14 -2.32
CA GLY A 251 -16.27 -30.02 -1.16
C GLY A 251 -15.92 -29.29 0.15
N LYS A 252 -15.86 -27.95 0.14
CA LYS A 252 -15.70 -27.11 1.34
C LYS A 252 -17.04 -26.51 1.75
N SER A 253 -17.28 -26.50 3.06
CA SER A 253 -18.51 -26.00 3.66
C SER A 253 -18.34 -24.61 4.24
N TYR A 254 -19.32 -23.75 4.00
CA TYR A 254 -19.31 -22.35 4.40
C TYR A 254 -20.54 -22.02 5.26
N PRO A 255 -20.37 -21.33 6.40
CA PRO A 255 -21.49 -20.99 7.27
C PRO A 255 -22.35 -19.86 6.66
N ALA A 256 -23.59 -19.76 7.15
CA ALA A 256 -24.42 -18.58 6.96
C ALA A 256 -23.66 -17.33 7.43
N GLY A 257 -23.86 -16.21 6.72
CA GLY A 257 -23.15 -14.96 6.97
C GLY A 257 -21.83 -14.82 6.22
N SER A 258 -21.33 -15.87 5.56
CA SER A 258 -20.18 -15.75 4.63
C SER A 258 -20.54 -14.84 3.47
N TYR A 259 -19.54 -14.11 2.96
CA TYR A 259 -19.73 -13.18 1.84
C TYR A 259 -19.23 -13.80 0.53
N VAL A 260 -19.88 -13.43 -0.56
CA VAL A 260 -19.57 -13.92 -1.91
C VAL A 260 -19.41 -12.73 -2.83
N VAL A 261 -18.36 -12.73 -3.64
CA VAL A 261 -18.15 -11.75 -4.71
C VAL A 261 -18.01 -12.51 -6.02
N LYS A 262 -19.08 -12.59 -6.80
CA LYS A 262 -19.07 -13.26 -8.12
C LYS A 262 -18.36 -12.38 -9.16
N CYS A 263 -17.63 -13.00 -10.08
CA CYS A 263 -16.99 -12.32 -11.20
C CYS A 263 -17.97 -12.04 -12.35
N ALA A 264 -19.14 -12.68 -12.38
CA ALA A 264 -20.20 -12.46 -13.35
C ALA A 264 -20.96 -11.13 -13.12
N GLN A 265 -20.25 -10.01 -13.19
CA GLN A 265 -20.79 -8.67 -13.03
C GLN A 265 -20.06 -7.67 -13.92
N ALA A 266 -20.69 -6.52 -14.20
CA ALA A 266 -20.16 -5.52 -15.13
C ALA A 266 -18.79 -4.96 -14.73
N PHE A 267 -18.48 -4.94 -13.44
CA PHE A 267 -17.21 -4.43 -12.89
C PHE A 267 -16.24 -5.55 -12.48
N ARG A 268 -16.32 -6.71 -13.17
CA ARG A 268 -15.37 -7.83 -13.02
C ARG A 268 -13.90 -7.40 -13.00
N PRO A 269 -13.42 -6.46 -13.84
CA PRO A 269 -12.04 -6.00 -13.77
C PRO A 269 -11.66 -5.48 -12.38
N HIS A 270 -12.53 -4.71 -11.73
CA HIS A 270 -12.27 -4.19 -10.38
C HIS A 270 -12.24 -5.31 -9.34
N VAL A 271 -13.08 -6.34 -9.50
CA VAL A 271 -13.05 -7.52 -8.63
C VAL A 271 -11.69 -8.20 -8.73
N LEU A 272 -11.23 -8.55 -9.94
CA LEU A 272 -9.93 -9.20 -10.11
C LEU A 272 -8.80 -8.35 -9.55
N ASP A 273 -8.81 -7.05 -9.81
CA ASP A 273 -7.80 -6.10 -9.32
C ASP A 273 -7.68 -6.06 -7.78
N MET A 274 -8.78 -6.33 -7.07
CA MET A 274 -8.85 -6.32 -5.60
C MET A 274 -8.52 -7.64 -4.92
N PHE A 275 -8.57 -8.76 -5.63
CA PHE A 275 -8.35 -10.10 -5.08
C PHE A 275 -7.14 -10.84 -5.68
N GLU A 276 -6.80 -10.61 -6.95
CA GLU A 276 -5.68 -11.27 -7.62
C GLU A 276 -4.38 -10.48 -7.44
N PRO A 277 -3.22 -11.15 -7.44
CA PRO A 277 -1.93 -10.49 -7.45
C PRO A 277 -1.71 -9.72 -8.76
N GLN A 278 -1.18 -8.50 -8.63
CA GLN A 278 -0.74 -7.72 -9.78
C GLN A 278 0.52 -8.34 -10.39
N ASP A 279 0.56 -8.45 -11.72
CA ASP A 279 1.71 -8.99 -12.48
C ASP A 279 2.22 -7.92 -13.45
N HIS A 280 3.00 -6.97 -12.92
CA HIS A 280 3.49 -5.82 -13.69
C HIS A 280 4.72 -6.23 -14.50
N PRO A 281 4.80 -5.84 -15.78
CA PRO A 281 5.94 -6.22 -16.63
C PRO A 281 7.24 -5.57 -16.16
N ASN A 282 8.34 -6.23 -16.48
CA ASN A 282 9.67 -5.63 -16.41
C ASN A 282 9.77 -4.42 -17.36
N ASP A 283 9.76 -3.19 -16.82
CA ASP A 283 9.74 -1.94 -17.61
C ASP A 283 11.11 -1.24 -17.59
N PHE A 284 11.88 -1.44 -18.66
CA PHE A 284 13.25 -0.94 -18.80
C PHE A 284 13.40 -0.08 -20.05
N LYS A 285 14.32 0.90 -20.03
CA LYS A 285 14.57 1.76 -21.21
C LYS A 285 15.03 0.98 -22.45
N TYR A 286 15.71 -0.14 -22.21
CA TYR A 286 16.14 -1.14 -23.19
C TYR A 286 16.48 -2.42 -22.41
N PRO A 287 16.60 -3.60 -23.06
CA PRO A 287 16.97 -4.84 -22.38
C PRO A 287 18.28 -4.70 -21.58
N GLY A 288 18.22 -4.93 -20.25
CA GLY A 288 19.36 -4.76 -19.33
C GLY A 288 19.71 -3.30 -18.96
N GLY A 289 18.92 -2.32 -19.39
CA GLY A 289 19.07 -0.92 -19.03
C GLY A 289 18.44 -0.56 -17.68
N PRO A 290 18.46 0.73 -17.29
CA PRO A 290 17.81 1.19 -16.07
C PRO A 290 16.28 1.02 -16.14
N PRO A 291 15.64 0.71 -15.01
CA PRO A 291 14.19 0.64 -14.94
C PRO A 291 13.56 2.01 -15.22
N ILE A 292 12.38 2.00 -15.84
CA ILE A 292 11.53 3.18 -15.99
C ILE A 292 10.67 3.24 -14.73
N PRO A 293 10.75 4.32 -13.93
CA PRO A 293 9.90 4.43 -12.76
C PRO A 293 8.42 4.44 -13.13
N PRO A 294 7.59 3.61 -12.48
CA PRO A 294 6.14 3.71 -12.65
C PRO A 294 5.66 5.07 -12.16
N TYR A 295 4.47 5.48 -12.62
CA TYR A 295 3.86 6.72 -12.16
C TYR A 295 3.53 6.70 -10.66
N ASP A 296 3.08 5.54 -10.16
CA ASP A 296 2.68 5.31 -8.77
C ASP A 296 3.14 3.90 -8.36
N ALA A 297 2.29 3.06 -7.75
CA ALA A 297 2.62 1.70 -7.34
C ALA A 297 2.39 0.63 -8.44
N THR A 298 3.13 -0.48 -8.36
CA THR A 298 2.96 -1.65 -9.23
C THR A 298 2.14 -2.78 -8.60
N GLY A 299 2.10 -2.87 -7.27
CA GLY A 299 1.30 -3.83 -6.51
C GLY A 299 0.52 -3.17 -5.37
N TYR A 300 -0.78 -3.47 -5.29
CA TYR A 300 -1.71 -2.77 -4.40
C TYR A 300 -2.96 -3.60 -4.03
N THR A 301 -2.97 -4.91 -4.31
CA THR A 301 -4.12 -5.79 -4.07
C THR A 301 -4.66 -5.65 -2.65
N LEU A 302 -5.84 -5.04 -2.53
CA LEU A 302 -6.35 -4.55 -1.24
C LEU A 302 -6.71 -5.70 -0.29
N ALA A 303 -7.19 -6.84 -0.81
CA ALA A 303 -7.47 -8.01 0.01
C ALA A 303 -6.23 -8.49 0.79
N PHE A 304 -5.04 -8.46 0.17
CA PHE A 304 -3.78 -8.83 0.80
C PHE A 304 -3.33 -7.79 1.82
N GLN A 305 -3.37 -6.51 1.44
CA GLN A 305 -3.06 -5.39 2.34
C GLN A 305 -3.93 -5.36 3.61
N MET A 306 -5.18 -5.82 3.51
CA MET A 306 -6.12 -5.89 4.63
C MET A 306 -6.16 -7.25 5.33
N GLY A 307 -5.35 -8.23 4.89
CA GLY A 307 -5.25 -9.54 5.52
C GLY A 307 -6.52 -10.39 5.41
N VAL A 308 -7.34 -10.15 4.38
CA VAL A 308 -8.60 -10.85 4.16
C VAL A 308 -8.34 -12.29 3.76
N LYS A 309 -9.03 -13.24 4.41
CA LYS A 309 -8.99 -14.65 4.01
C LYS A 309 -10.15 -14.93 3.06
N PHE A 310 -9.85 -15.51 1.91
CA PHE A 310 -10.86 -15.84 0.91
C PHE A 310 -10.45 -17.10 0.16
N ASP A 311 -11.43 -17.79 -0.40
CA ASP A 311 -11.23 -18.88 -1.34
C ASP A 311 -11.53 -18.40 -2.76
N ARG A 312 -10.61 -18.69 -3.67
CA ARG A 312 -10.74 -18.45 -5.11
C ARG A 312 -11.44 -19.65 -5.76
N VAL A 313 -12.59 -19.42 -6.39
CA VAL A 313 -13.41 -20.50 -7.00
C VAL A 313 -13.33 -20.43 -8.53
N LEU A 314 -12.92 -21.53 -9.17
CA LEU A 314 -12.75 -21.62 -10.63
C LEU A 314 -13.98 -22.14 -11.38
N ASP A 315 -14.86 -22.86 -10.69
CA ASP A 315 -16.07 -23.44 -11.27
C ASP A 315 -17.29 -22.60 -10.93
N GLY A 316 -18.35 -22.69 -11.75
CA GLY A 316 -19.60 -22.00 -11.47
C GLY A 316 -20.21 -22.50 -10.17
N PHE A 317 -20.72 -21.59 -9.33
CA PHE A 317 -21.31 -21.94 -8.04
C PHE A 317 -22.48 -21.03 -7.67
N ASP A 318 -23.43 -21.62 -6.97
CA ASP A 318 -24.64 -20.98 -6.47
C ASP A 318 -24.90 -21.40 -5.02
N GLY A 319 -25.76 -20.63 -4.36
CA GLY A 319 -26.14 -20.88 -2.99
C GLY A 319 -27.24 -19.94 -2.56
N PRO A 320 -27.62 -19.97 -1.27
CA PRO A 320 -28.65 -19.12 -0.70
C PRO A 320 -28.07 -17.70 -0.48
N PHE A 321 -27.69 -17.03 -1.56
CA PHE A 321 -27.02 -15.74 -1.54
C PHE A 321 -28.03 -14.61 -1.75
N GLU A 322 -27.88 -13.54 -0.98
CA GLU A 322 -28.64 -12.30 -1.17
C GLU A 322 -27.68 -11.11 -1.35
N PRO A 323 -27.92 -10.23 -2.34
CA PRO A 323 -27.14 -9.01 -2.48
C PRO A 323 -27.18 -8.14 -1.22
N VAL A 324 -26.03 -7.58 -0.86
CA VAL A 324 -25.94 -6.61 0.22
C VAL A 324 -26.47 -5.26 -0.27
N GLY A 325 -27.54 -4.76 0.37
CA GLY A 325 -28.25 -3.54 -0.06
C GLY A 325 -27.63 -2.19 0.33
N GLY A 326 -26.41 -2.16 0.86
CA GLY A 326 -25.75 -0.92 1.31
C GLY A 326 -24.44 -1.18 2.06
N LEU A 327 -23.88 -0.16 2.71
CA LEU A 327 -22.68 -0.35 3.51
C LEU A 327 -22.95 -1.26 4.71
N LEU A 328 -22.00 -2.16 4.95
CA LEU A 328 -22.03 -3.12 6.03
C LEU A 328 -21.53 -2.48 7.33
N ASN A 329 -22.21 -2.78 8.43
CA ASN A 329 -21.65 -2.59 9.76
C ASN A 329 -20.91 -3.87 10.19
N PRO A 330 -19.82 -3.76 10.97
CA PRO A 330 -19.25 -4.93 11.64
C PRO A 330 -20.34 -5.68 12.40
N PRO A 331 -20.50 -7.01 12.21
CA PRO A 331 -21.40 -7.80 13.03
C PRO A 331 -21.04 -7.62 14.51
N ALA A 332 -22.05 -7.52 15.37
CA ALA A 332 -21.83 -7.42 16.80
C ALA A 332 -21.03 -8.64 17.30
N GLY A 333 -19.95 -8.38 18.02
CA GLY A 333 -19.18 -9.39 18.72
C GLY A 333 -19.96 -9.95 19.91
N THR A 334 -19.39 -10.99 20.51
CA THR A 334 -20.00 -11.72 21.63
C THR A 334 -19.23 -11.49 22.92
N ILE A 335 -19.95 -11.48 24.04
CA ILE A 335 -19.36 -11.57 25.39
C ILE A 335 -19.75 -12.92 25.96
N SER A 336 -18.79 -13.80 26.15
CA SER A 336 -19.01 -15.17 26.63
C SER A 336 -18.13 -15.49 27.85
N GLY A 337 -18.41 -16.58 28.56
CA GLY A 337 -17.67 -16.99 29.76
C GLY A 337 -18.52 -16.92 31.03
N VAL A 338 -17.89 -16.62 32.17
CA VAL A 338 -18.57 -16.64 33.47
C VAL A 338 -19.44 -15.39 33.70
N ALA A 339 -20.55 -15.55 34.43
CA ALA A 339 -21.46 -14.44 34.74
C ALA A 339 -20.85 -13.37 35.67
N ARG A 340 -20.01 -13.79 36.63
CA ARG A 340 -19.25 -12.90 37.53
C ARG A 340 -17.77 -12.97 37.17
N ALA A 341 -17.33 -12.03 36.33
CA ALA A 341 -15.97 -11.99 35.80
C ALA A 341 -15.01 -11.24 36.74
N ALA A 342 -13.79 -11.76 36.89
CA ALA A 342 -12.65 -11.01 37.40
C ALA A 342 -12.04 -10.07 36.33
N GLY A 343 -12.44 -10.25 35.07
CA GLY A 343 -12.06 -9.43 33.94
C GLY A 343 -12.35 -10.13 32.60
N TRP A 344 -11.93 -9.51 31.51
CA TRP A 344 -12.16 -9.99 30.16
C TRP A 344 -10.86 -10.17 29.38
N VAL A 345 -10.85 -11.16 28.51
CA VAL A 345 -9.82 -11.37 27.50
C VAL A 345 -10.35 -10.98 26.14
N VAL A 346 -9.59 -10.19 25.39
CA VAL A 346 -9.90 -9.78 24.01
C VAL A 346 -8.71 -10.16 23.12
N SER A 347 -8.98 -10.70 21.94
CA SER A 347 -7.90 -11.03 20.98
C SER A 347 -7.22 -9.76 20.48
N HIS A 348 -5.89 -9.83 20.35
CA HIS A 348 -5.08 -8.77 19.78
C HIS A 348 -5.09 -8.77 18.24
N ARG A 349 -5.76 -9.74 17.60
CA ARG A 349 -5.85 -9.82 16.14
C ARG A 349 -6.73 -8.73 15.53
N TYR A 350 -7.72 -8.24 16.28
CA TYR A 350 -8.58 -7.15 15.84
C TYR A 350 -7.83 -5.83 15.87
N ASN A 351 -7.74 -5.11 14.74
CA ASN A 351 -7.25 -3.73 14.78
C ASN A 351 -8.15 -2.85 15.67
N ASN A 352 -9.45 -3.13 15.71
CA ASN A 352 -10.39 -2.41 16.56
C ASN A 352 -10.09 -2.58 18.07
N SER A 353 -9.26 -3.56 18.50
CA SER A 353 -8.87 -3.65 19.90
C SER A 353 -8.09 -2.43 20.38
N PHE A 354 -7.40 -1.72 19.48
CA PHE A 354 -6.70 -0.47 19.82
C PHE A 354 -7.67 0.69 20.10
N ILE A 355 -8.82 0.74 19.42
CA ILE A 355 -9.91 1.68 19.77
C ILE A 355 -10.39 1.39 21.19
N LEU A 356 -10.68 0.12 21.50
CA LEU A 356 -11.07 -0.29 22.84
C LEU A 356 -10.00 0.08 23.89
N MET A 357 -8.71 -0.13 23.61
CA MET A 357 -7.61 0.25 24.50
C MET A 357 -7.59 1.76 24.75
N ASN A 358 -7.65 2.58 23.70
CA ASN A 358 -7.67 4.04 23.82
C ASN A 358 -8.86 4.53 24.66
N ARG A 359 -10.06 3.97 24.44
CA ARG A 359 -11.26 4.27 25.23
C ARG A 359 -11.11 3.86 26.69
N LEU A 360 -10.54 2.68 26.97
CA LEU A 360 -10.28 2.20 28.33
C LEU A 360 -9.27 3.11 29.06
N PHE A 361 -8.19 3.53 28.41
CA PHE A 361 -7.19 4.42 29.00
C PHE A 361 -7.75 5.82 29.29
N LYS A 362 -8.60 6.36 28.41
CA LYS A 362 -9.31 7.62 28.63
C LYS A 362 -10.16 7.57 29.91
N GLU A 363 -10.74 6.40 30.18
CA GLU A 363 -11.53 6.11 31.39
C GLU A 363 -10.69 5.56 32.56
N LYS A 364 -9.35 5.64 32.48
CA LYS A 364 -8.40 5.21 33.53
C LYS A 364 -8.52 3.73 33.91
N CYS A 365 -8.98 2.88 32.99
CA CYS A 365 -9.01 1.44 33.18
C CYS A 365 -7.62 0.83 32.92
N ASP A 366 -7.28 -0.20 33.68
CA ASP A 366 -6.05 -0.96 33.47
C ASP A 366 -6.20 -1.91 32.27
N VAL A 367 -5.14 -2.05 31.47
CA VAL A 367 -5.04 -3.01 30.37
C VAL A 367 -3.68 -3.69 30.42
N TYR A 368 -3.67 -4.99 30.16
CA TYR A 368 -2.46 -5.80 30.12
C TYR A 368 -2.38 -6.55 28.80
N TRP A 369 -1.18 -6.79 28.28
CA TRP A 369 -0.98 -7.84 27.28
C TRP A 369 -0.52 -9.13 27.94
N LEU A 370 -1.08 -10.24 27.44
CA LEU A 370 -0.75 -11.59 27.86
C LEU A 370 0.37 -12.15 26.99
N LYS A 371 1.41 -12.76 27.59
CA LYS A 371 2.46 -13.45 26.83
C LYS A 371 1.98 -14.73 26.14
N SER A 372 0.93 -15.35 26.67
CA SER A 372 0.31 -16.53 26.07
C SER A 372 -1.17 -16.53 26.37
N ALA A 373 -1.93 -17.31 25.59
CA ALA A 373 -3.33 -17.54 25.87
C ALA A 373 -3.54 -18.11 27.30
N PRO A 374 -4.59 -17.68 28.03
CA PRO A 374 -5.00 -18.34 29.26
C PRO A 374 -5.41 -19.79 28.99
N THR A 375 -5.13 -20.68 29.94
CA THR A 375 -5.47 -22.10 29.84
C THR A 375 -6.97 -22.32 29.60
N GLU A 376 -7.83 -21.50 30.21
CA GLU A 376 -9.28 -21.54 30.03
C GLU A 376 -9.74 -21.26 28.60
N LEU A 377 -8.87 -20.65 27.78
CA LEU A 377 -9.10 -20.32 26.37
C LEU A 377 -8.18 -21.11 25.43
N ALA A 378 -7.48 -22.16 25.90
CA ALA A 378 -6.51 -22.91 25.09
C ALA A 378 -7.12 -23.55 23.83
N ASN A 379 -8.41 -23.88 23.86
CA ASN A 379 -9.14 -24.43 22.71
C ASN A 379 -9.69 -23.35 21.77
N ARG A 380 -9.39 -22.07 22.02
CA ARG A 380 -9.80 -20.95 21.17
C ARG A 380 -8.58 -20.30 20.57
N ASP A 381 -8.67 -20.00 19.28
CA ASP A 381 -7.64 -19.21 18.62
C ASP A 381 -7.80 -17.73 18.96
N ILE A 382 -7.15 -17.29 20.05
CA ILE A 382 -7.14 -15.88 20.47
C ILE A 382 -5.89 -15.12 20.02
N GLY A 383 -4.95 -15.78 19.36
CA GLY A 383 -3.66 -15.22 18.93
C GLY A 383 -2.70 -14.89 20.08
N THR A 384 -1.54 -14.34 19.73
CA THR A 384 -0.52 -13.86 20.68
C THR A 384 -0.89 -12.47 21.21
N GLY A 385 -0.39 -12.14 22.41
CA GLY A 385 -0.54 -10.78 22.96
C GLY A 385 -1.94 -10.39 23.39
N ALA A 386 -2.88 -11.33 23.54
CA ALA A 386 -4.26 -11.03 23.90
C ALA A 386 -4.36 -10.05 25.09
N LEU A 387 -5.38 -9.19 25.07
CA LEU A 387 -5.58 -8.16 26.07
C LEU A 387 -6.26 -8.76 27.29
N TRP A 388 -5.77 -8.46 28.49
CA TRP A 388 -6.46 -8.72 29.75
C TRP A 388 -6.91 -7.40 30.37
N ILE A 389 -8.21 -7.31 30.68
CA ILE A 389 -8.87 -6.10 31.18
C ILE A 389 -9.56 -6.47 32.50
N PRO A 390 -9.03 -6.03 33.66
CA PRO A 390 -9.62 -6.32 34.97
C PRO A 390 -11.06 -5.79 35.10
N ALA A 391 -11.86 -6.48 35.90
CA ALA A 391 -13.25 -6.12 36.10
C ALA A 391 -13.42 -4.78 36.85
N SER A 392 -14.17 -3.87 36.23
CA SER A 392 -14.75 -2.68 36.83
C SER A 392 -16.07 -2.34 36.13
N ALA A 393 -16.93 -1.53 36.73
CA ALA A 393 -18.18 -1.11 36.09
C ALA A 393 -17.90 -0.35 34.77
N THR A 394 -16.89 0.51 34.78
CA THR A 394 -16.47 1.27 33.59
C THR A 394 -15.91 0.38 32.49
N ALA A 395 -15.03 -0.56 32.85
CA ALA A 395 -14.47 -1.51 31.89
C ALA A 395 -15.57 -2.38 31.27
N ARG A 396 -16.53 -2.86 32.08
CA ARG A 396 -17.69 -3.62 31.58
C ARG A 396 -18.46 -2.83 30.52
N GLY A 397 -18.81 -1.57 30.81
CA GLY A 397 -19.55 -0.74 29.87
C GLY A 397 -18.79 -0.41 28.59
N GLN A 398 -17.45 -0.38 28.61
CA GLN A 398 -16.62 -0.24 27.40
C GLN A 398 -16.58 -1.55 26.60
N ILE A 399 -16.48 -2.71 27.27
CA ILE A 399 -16.50 -4.03 26.61
C ILE A 399 -17.86 -4.30 25.94
N GLU A 400 -18.98 -3.99 26.61
CA GLU A 400 -20.32 -4.12 26.04
C GLU A 400 -20.52 -3.23 24.80
N ARG A 401 -20.02 -1.99 24.84
CA ARG A 401 -20.03 -1.09 23.67
C ARG A 401 -19.12 -1.59 22.55
N ALA A 402 -17.89 -2.01 22.87
CA ALA A 402 -16.94 -2.49 21.88
C ALA A 402 -17.43 -3.79 21.19
N ALA A 403 -18.06 -4.70 21.92
CA ALA A 403 -18.69 -5.87 21.32
C ALA A 403 -19.77 -5.45 20.32
N LYS A 404 -20.66 -4.52 20.71
CA LYS A 404 -21.77 -4.06 19.86
C LYS A 404 -21.32 -3.25 18.64
N GLU A 405 -20.41 -2.30 18.82
CA GLU A 405 -20.06 -1.27 17.82
C GLU A 405 -18.82 -1.64 17.01
N LEU A 406 -17.86 -2.33 17.61
CA LEU A 406 -16.56 -2.61 17.01
C LEU A 406 -16.41 -4.06 16.54
N GLY A 407 -17.40 -4.91 16.80
CA GLY A 407 -17.39 -6.33 16.40
C GLY A 407 -16.37 -7.19 17.15
N ILE A 408 -16.01 -6.80 18.38
CA ILE A 408 -14.98 -7.48 19.17
C ILE A 408 -15.60 -8.58 20.04
N ASN A 409 -15.02 -9.78 19.99
CA ASN A 409 -15.34 -10.84 20.94
C ASN A 409 -14.55 -10.68 22.24
N ALA A 410 -15.24 -10.82 23.38
CA ALA A 410 -14.64 -10.77 24.71
C ALA A 410 -15.00 -12.01 25.54
N TYR A 411 -14.03 -12.49 26.32
CA TYR A 411 -14.15 -13.70 27.12
C TYR A 411 -14.00 -13.38 28.61
N ALA A 412 -15.09 -13.49 29.37
CA ALA A 412 -15.14 -13.27 30.80
C ALA A 412 -14.50 -14.45 31.57
N LEU A 413 -13.46 -14.17 32.36
CA LEU A 413 -12.77 -15.16 33.19
C LEU A 413 -13.06 -14.95 34.68
N ALA A 414 -13.13 -16.03 35.45
CA ALA A 414 -13.39 -16.00 36.88
C ALA A 414 -12.18 -15.54 37.72
N LYS A 415 -10.98 -15.61 37.15
CA LYS A 415 -9.72 -15.25 37.81
C LYS A 415 -8.83 -14.49 36.83
N ARG A 416 -7.90 -13.71 37.39
CA ARG A 416 -6.84 -13.06 36.60
C ARG A 416 -5.89 -14.12 36.04
N PRO A 417 -5.55 -14.10 34.74
CA PRO A 417 -4.55 -14.97 34.16
C PRO A 417 -3.17 -14.76 34.82
N ALA A 418 -2.48 -15.85 35.14
CA ALA A 418 -1.15 -15.78 35.76
C ALA A 418 -0.10 -15.08 34.88
N ARG A 419 -0.29 -15.09 33.55
CA ARG A 419 0.63 -14.52 32.54
C ARG A 419 0.23 -13.12 32.03
N ALA A 420 -0.48 -12.35 32.86
CA ALA A 420 -0.79 -10.94 32.59
C ALA A 420 0.40 -10.04 32.95
N GLU A 421 1.42 -10.08 32.09
CA GLU A 421 2.78 -9.64 32.42
C GLU A 421 3.14 -8.24 31.91
N LEU A 422 2.54 -7.72 30.85
CA LEU A 422 2.85 -6.38 30.35
C LEU A 422 1.74 -5.42 30.73
N LYS A 423 1.94 -4.66 31.82
CA LYS A 423 1.01 -3.58 32.20
C LYS A 423 1.23 -2.40 31.26
N LEU A 424 0.19 -2.05 30.52
CA LEU A 424 0.23 -0.92 29.61
C LEU A 424 -0.12 0.38 30.34
N LYS A 425 0.25 1.50 29.74
CA LYS A 425 -0.10 2.84 30.23
C LYS A 425 -0.66 3.70 29.10
N PRO A 426 -1.46 4.74 29.41
CA PRO A 426 -1.72 5.81 28.46
C PRO A 426 -0.41 6.40 27.94
N VAL A 427 -0.38 6.76 26.65
CA VAL A 427 0.83 7.23 25.96
C VAL A 427 0.65 8.64 25.42
N ARG A 428 1.73 9.43 25.42
CA ARG A 428 1.79 10.75 24.77
C ARG A 428 2.60 10.63 23.49
N ILE A 429 1.95 10.74 22.34
CA ILE A 429 2.57 10.53 21.03
C ILE A 429 2.92 11.88 20.41
N ALA A 430 4.16 12.02 19.92
CA ALA A 430 4.57 13.09 19.02
C ALA A 430 4.72 12.51 17.61
N LEU A 431 3.90 13.00 16.67
CA LEU A 431 4.00 12.68 15.25
C LEU A 431 4.73 13.81 14.54
N TYR A 432 5.88 13.50 13.93
CA TYR A 432 6.66 14.51 13.23
C TYR A 432 6.01 14.97 11.92
N ASP A 433 6.11 16.27 11.64
CA ASP A 433 5.86 16.87 10.35
C ASP A 433 6.74 18.11 10.14
N GLN A 434 6.69 18.71 8.96
CA GLN A 434 7.43 19.92 8.62
C GLN A 434 6.54 20.94 7.91
N TYR A 435 6.98 22.20 7.84
CA TYR A 435 6.29 23.20 7.02
C TYR A 435 6.24 22.78 5.55
N GLY A 436 5.06 22.88 4.95
CA GLY A 436 4.74 22.32 3.62
C GLY A 436 4.19 20.89 3.65
N GLY A 437 4.28 20.22 4.81
CA GLY A 437 3.73 18.88 5.04
C GLY A 437 4.59 17.73 4.53
N LEU A 438 4.49 16.61 5.21
CA LEU A 438 4.92 15.29 4.77
C LEU A 438 3.68 14.45 4.48
N MET A 439 3.53 14.02 3.23
CA MET A 439 2.37 13.24 2.80
C MET A 439 2.16 11.97 3.68
N PRO A 440 3.18 11.14 3.99
CA PRO A 440 3.03 10.00 4.90
C PRO A 440 2.60 10.39 6.33
N SER A 441 3.04 11.55 6.83
CA SER A 441 2.59 12.08 8.13
C SER A 441 1.09 12.37 8.11
N GLY A 442 0.57 12.96 7.02
CA GLY A 442 -0.86 13.16 6.82
C GLY A 442 -1.69 11.88 6.90
N TRP A 443 -1.23 10.80 6.25
CA TRP A 443 -1.90 9.49 6.33
C TRP A 443 -1.86 8.88 7.73
N THR A 444 -0.74 9.05 8.43
CA THR A 444 -0.61 8.55 9.80
C THR A 444 -1.46 9.36 10.79
N ARG A 445 -1.68 10.67 10.55
CA ARG A 445 -2.66 11.46 11.32
C ARG A 445 -4.06 10.91 11.16
N TRP A 446 -4.49 10.72 9.91
CA TRP A 446 -5.81 10.16 9.61
C TRP A 446 -5.97 8.80 10.29
N LEU A 447 -4.95 7.94 10.23
CA LEU A 447 -4.93 6.64 10.90
C LEU A 447 -5.07 6.78 12.43
N PHE A 448 -4.29 7.66 13.06
CA PHE A 448 -4.37 7.88 14.51
C PHE A 448 -5.75 8.42 14.94
N GLU A 449 -6.38 9.26 14.13
CA GLU A 449 -7.76 9.71 14.34
C GLU A 449 -8.76 8.56 14.24
N GLN A 450 -8.65 7.70 13.21
CA GLN A 450 -9.55 6.54 13.04
C GLN A 450 -9.47 5.56 14.20
N PHE A 451 -8.29 5.41 14.82
CA PHE A 451 -8.07 4.49 15.94
C PHE A 451 -8.07 5.18 17.32
N GLU A 452 -8.46 6.45 17.39
CA GLU A 452 -8.61 7.24 18.62
C GLU A 452 -7.31 7.41 19.44
N PHE A 453 -6.15 7.43 18.78
CA PHE A 453 -4.87 7.64 19.46
C PHE A 453 -4.69 9.10 19.90
N PRO A 454 -4.22 9.36 21.13
CA PRO A 454 -3.87 10.71 21.55
C PRO A 454 -2.48 11.10 20.99
N PHE A 455 -2.45 12.04 20.04
CA PHE A 455 -1.19 12.53 19.46
C PHE A 455 -1.13 14.06 19.41
N LYS A 456 0.10 14.57 19.31
CA LYS A 456 0.41 15.94 18.92
C LYS A 456 1.33 15.93 17.73
N VAL A 457 1.10 16.85 16.80
CA VAL A 457 2.06 17.11 15.73
C VAL A 457 3.22 17.93 16.30
N VAL A 458 4.45 17.52 15.98
CA VAL A 458 5.67 18.25 16.34
C VAL A 458 6.48 18.59 15.09
N TYR A 459 7.19 19.70 15.16
CA TYR A 459 7.97 20.23 14.04
C TYR A 459 9.46 20.28 14.39
N PRO A 460 10.36 20.50 13.40
CA PRO A 460 11.81 20.48 13.63
C PRO A 460 12.27 21.35 14.81
N GLN A 461 11.73 22.56 14.96
CA GLN A 461 12.09 23.45 16.07
C GLN A 461 11.69 22.90 17.45
N ASN A 462 10.58 22.16 17.55
CA ASN A 462 10.21 21.49 18.80
C ASN A 462 11.21 20.39 19.16
N LEU A 463 11.71 19.66 18.15
CA LEU A 463 12.71 18.62 18.35
C LEU A 463 14.07 19.21 18.73
N ASP A 464 14.51 20.26 18.03
CA ASP A 464 15.77 20.96 18.28
C ASP A 464 15.82 21.60 19.67
N ALA A 465 14.68 22.08 20.17
CA ALA A 465 14.56 22.65 21.51
C ALA A 465 14.71 21.60 22.64
N GLY A 466 14.68 20.30 22.33
CA GLY A 466 14.90 19.23 23.31
C GLY A 466 13.77 19.03 24.32
N GLU A 467 12.57 19.61 24.10
CA GLU A 467 11.42 19.52 25.01
C GLU A 467 10.66 18.17 24.92
N LEU A 468 11.39 17.09 24.64
CA LEU A 468 10.85 15.77 24.31
C LEU A 468 10.32 14.98 25.52
N LYS A 469 10.63 15.42 26.75
CA LYS A 469 10.13 14.82 28.01
C LYS A 469 8.59 14.79 28.13
N ASN A 470 7.92 15.61 27.34
CA ASN A 470 6.46 15.69 27.27
C ASN A 470 5.82 14.53 26.49
N PHE A 471 6.65 13.68 25.87
CA PHE A 471 6.21 12.55 25.06
C PHE A 471 6.75 11.24 25.63
N ASP A 472 6.06 10.15 25.32
CA ASP A 472 6.52 8.78 25.56
C ASP A 472 7.02 8.15 24.25
N VAL A 473 6.45 8.56 23.11
CA VAL A 473 6.73 8.00 21.78
C VAL A 473 6.91 9.12 20.75
N LEU A 474 7.95 9.03 19.93
CA LEU A 474 8.11 9.81 18.71
C LEU A 474 7.87 8.92 17.49
N VAL A 475 7.08 9.40 16.53
CA VAL A 475 6.78 8.68 15.29
C VAL A 475 7.32 9.48 14.11
N PHE A 476 8.20 8.85 13.33
CA PHE A 476 8.77 9.39 12.10
C PHE A 476 8.33 8.52 10.93
N THR A 477 7.43 9.05 10.10
CA THR A 477 6.97 8.38 8.88
C THR A 477 8.05 8.41 7.81
N ASP A 478 7.83 7.71 6.70
CA ASP A 478 8.72 7.77 5.54
C ASP A 478 9.03 9.20 5.09
N GLY A 479 10.24 9.37 4.58
CA GLY A 479 10.80 10.64 4.15
C GLY A 479 11.34 11.52 5.28
N ALA A 480 10.89 11.39 6.54
CA ALA A 480 11.25 12.31 7.62
C ALA A 480 12.76 12.34 7.95
N ILE A 481 13.41 11.17 8.00
CA ILE A 481 14.85 11.01 8.23
C ILE A 481 15.45 10.30 7.02
N ARG A 482 16.64 10.72 6.57
CA ARG A 482 17.31 10.17 5.38
C ARG A 482 18.70 9.67 5.72
N ALA A 483 19.23 8.78 4.89
CA ALA A 483 20.58 8.28 5.02
C ALA A 483 21.63 9.41 4.81
N PRO A 484 22.79 9.35 5.48
CA PRO A 484 23.88 10.29 5.25
C PRO A 484 24.29 10.36 3.78
N GLY A 485 24.42 11.57 3.23
CA GLY A 485 24.82 11.78 1.83
C GLY A 485 23.76 11.44 0.79
N ALA A 486 22.54 11.05 1.19
CA ALA A 486 21.42 10.87 0.27
C ALA A 486 21.05 12.21 -0.37
N SER A 487 21.41 12.38 -1.65
CA SER A 487 20.97 13.47 -2.51
C SER A 487 20.15 12.89 -3.66
N GLY A 488 18.80 13.02 -3.62
CA GLY A 488 18.02 12.53 -4.76
C GLY A 488 16.50 12.42 -4.58
N ARG A 489 15.79 13.25 -5.36
CA ARG A 489 14.63 13.02 -6.26
C ARG A 489 13.50 11.98 -6.02
N GLY A 490 13.52 11.18 -4.96
CA GLY A 490 12.54 10.08 -4.78
C GLY A 490 11.28 10.39 -3.96
N GLY A 491 11.19 11.56 -3.33
CA GLY A 491 9.97 12.03 -2.67
C GLY A 491 9.59 13.36 -3.28
N GLY A 492 8.29 13.59 -3.51
CA GLY A 492 7.75 14.80 -4.13
C GLY A 492 8.39 16.10 -3.62
N GLU A 493 8.29 17.17 -4.41
CA GLU A 493 9.02 18.45 -4.34
C GLU A 493 9.27 19.06 -2.92
N GLY A 494 8.56 18.65 -1.88
CA GLY A 494 8.66 19.17 -0.51
C GLY A 494 9.99 18.96 0.24
N PHE A 495 10.84 17.98 -0.13
CA PHE A 495 12.04 17.70 0.68
C PHE A 495 13.31 18.45 0.24
N ASN A 496 13.43 18.80 -1.04
CA ASN A 496 14.53 19.64 -1.54
C ASN A 496 14.08 21.07 -1.85
N SER A 497 12.80 21.39 -1.66
CA SER A 497 12.33 22.77 -1.71
C SER A 497 13.02 23.57 -0.61
N ARG A 498 13.54 24.73 -0.99
CA ARG A 498 14.03 25.72 -0.05
C ARG A 498 12.86 26.10 0.84
N GLN A 499 13.01 25.92 2.16
CA GLN A 499 12.03 26.42 3.12
C GLN A 499 11.86 27.93 2.90
N PRO A 500 10.62 28.47 2.94
CA PRO A 500 10.41 29.90 2.78
C PRO A 500 11.10 30.65 3.92
N LYS A 501 11.38 31.94 3.71
CA LYS A 501 11.95 32.75 4.79
C LYS A 501 10.87 32.96 5.87
N PRO A 502 11.23 33.01 7.16
CA PRO A 502 10.26 33.23 8.24
C PRO A 502 9.39 34.47 8.05
N GLU A 503 9.93 35.55 7.49
CA GLU A 503 9.21 36.79 7.20
C GLU A 503 8.15 36.64 6.09
N ASP A 504 8.30 35.67 5.21
CA ASP A 504 7.38 35.40 4.09
C ASP A 504 6.16 34.54 4.52
N ILE A 505 6.13 34.11 5.79
CA ILE A 505 5.05 33.27 6.33
C ILE A 505 4.40 33.91 7.57
N PRO A 506 3.09 33.68 7.78
CA PRO A 506 2.38 34.11 8.98
C PRO A 506 3.06 33.62 10.27
N ALA A 507 3.03 34.45 11.31
CA ALA A 507 3.81 34.25 12.53
C ALA A 507 3.51 32.92 13.23
N GLU A 508 2.24 32.49 13.19
CA GLU A 508 1.74 31.24 13.76
C GLU A 508 2.35 29.98 13.13
N TYR A 509 2.83 30.05 11.88
CA TYR A 509 3.44 28.91 11.18
C TYR A 509 4.96 28.90 11.20
N ARG A 510 5.59 29.97 11.72
CA ARG A 510 7.06 30.09 11.77
C ARG A 510 7.73 29.00 12.61
N GLY A 511 7.04 28.53 13.65
CA GLY A 511 7.50 27.40 14.46
C GLY A 511 7.59 26.07 13.70
N TRP A 512 6.99 25.97 12.51
CA TRP A 512 6.96 24.73 11.72
C TRP A 512 8.16 24.61 10.77
N LEU A 513 8.90 25.72 10.56
CA LEU A 513 10.06 25.76 9.69
C LEU A 513 11.21 24.93 10.24
N GLY A 514 12.06 24.45 9.33
CA GLY A 514 13.29 23.74 9.66
C GLY A 514 13.34 22.36 9.01
N ARG A 515 14.35 21.57 9.35
CA ARG A 515 14.54 20.18 8.94
C ARG A 515 15.21 19.42 10.07
N ILE A 516 15.02 18.11 10.13
CA ILE A 516 15.84 17.24 10.99
C ILE A 516 17.28 17.31 10.51
N THR A 517 18.22 17.59 11.42
CA THR A 517 19.65 17.60 11.10
C THR A 517 20.46 16.67 12.00
N PRO A 518 21.56 16.07 11.48
CA PRO A 518 22.48 15.28 12.30
C PRO A 518 23.09 16.06 13.45
N GLU A 519 23.32 17.36 13.30
CA GLU A 519 24.06 18.18 14.27
C GLU A 519 23.18 18.70 15.41
N LYS A 520 21.89 18.96 15.15
CA LYS A 520 20.98 19.54 16.15
C LYS A 520 19.92 18.56 16.63
N THR A 521 19.21 17.92 15.70
CA THR A 521 18.00 17.17 16.03
C THR A 521 18.32 15.76 16.51
N ILE A 522 19.25 15.06 15.84
CA ILE A 522 19.61 13.68 16.16
C ILE A 522 20.11 13.52 17.61
N PRO A 523 20.97 14.39 18.17
CA PRO A 523 21.38 14.29 19.58
C PRO A 523 20.22 14.38 20.57
N GLN A 524 19.19 15.20 20.26
CA GLN A 524 18.00 15.32 21.11
C GLN A 524 17.18 14.02 21.08
N ILE A 525 17.01 13.42 19.89
CA ILE A 525 16.35 12.13 19.74
C ILE A 525 17.12 11.03 20.48
N GLU A 526 18.45 11.00 20.34
CA GLU A 526 19.30 10.03 21.05
C GLU A 526 19.15 10.15 22.57
N GLN A 527 19.18 11.38 23.11
CA GLN A 527 18.99 11.63 24.54
C GLN A 527 17.60 11.20 25.01
N PHE A 528 16.55 11.49 24.22
CA PHE A 528 15.19 11.06 24.51
C PHE A 528 15.08 9.54 24.62
N VAL A 529 15.64 8.79 23.64
CA VAL A 529 15.63 7.32 23.67
C VAL A 529 16.43 6.80 24.85
N LYS A 530 17.67 7.28 25.06
CA LYS A 530 18.49 6.86 26.20
C LYS A 530 17.79 7.07 27.54
N GLY A 531 17.00 8.13 27.66
CA GLY A 531 16.17 8.46 28.84
C GLY A 531 14.90 7.63 29.02
N GLY A 532 14.64 6.63 28.17
CA GLY A 532 13.46 5.77 28.27
C GLY A 532 12.34 6.05 27.27
N GLY A 533 12.53 7.02 26.37
CA GLY A 533 11.62 7.30 25.27
C GLY A 533 11.61 6.21 24.20
N THR A 534 10.55 6.17 23.42
CA THR A 534 10.40 5.23 22.29
C THR A 534 10.39 5.97 20.96
N VAL A 535 11.11 5.46 19.97
CA VAL A 535 11.00 5.94 18.57
C VAL A 535 10.44 4.84 17.69
N VAL A 536 9.42 5.18 16.88
CA VAL A 536 8.93 4.37 15.76
C VAL A 536 9.32 5.06 14.47
N ALA A 537 10.21 4.44 13.69
CA ALA A 537 10.68 4.97 12.42
C ALA A 537 10.20 4.06 11.27
N ILE A 538 9.59 4.66 10.25
CA ILE A 538 8.98 3.96 9.11
C ILE A 538 9.71 4.32 7.81
N GLY A 539 9.86 3.36 6.89
CA GLY A 539 10.40 3.63 5.56
C GLY A 539 11.85 4.11 5.61
N SER A 540 12.14 5.16 4.85
CA SER A 540 13.46 5.81 4.84
C SER A 540 13.89 6.32 6.21
N SER A 541 12.94 6.64 7.11
CA SER A 541 13.25 7.20 8.43
C SER A 541 13.97 6.22 9.35
N THR A 542 13.97 4.93 9.01
CA THR A 542 14.80 3.92 9.66
C THR A 542 16.31 4.19 9.51
N SER A 543 16.72 5.10 8.61
CA SER A 543 18.08 5.66 8.55
C SER A 543 18.57 6.23 9.88
N LEU A 544 17.65 6.56 10.80
CA LEU A 544 17.96 6.87 12.20
C LEU A 544 18.89 5.84 12.85
N ALA A 545 18.78 4.56 12.49
CA ALA A 545 19.62 3.49 13.01
C ALA A 545 21.12 3.75 12.76
N THR A 546 21.47 4.32 11.61
CA THR A 546 22.86 4.68 11.27
C THR A 546 23.37 5.82 12.17
N TYR A 547 22.54 6.84 12.38
CA TYR A 547 22.90 7.97 13.23
C TYR A 547 23.07 7.58 14.71
N LEU A 548 22.22 6.66 15.20
CA LEU A 548 22.28 6.13 16.56
C LEU A 548 23.30 4.98 16.71
N GLN A 549 24.01 4.62 15.64
CA GLN A 549 25.00 3.52 15.60
C GLN A 549 24.44 2.19 16.12
N LEU A 550 23.18 1.89 15.79
CA LEU A 550 22.54 0.63 16.15
C LEU A 550 23.26 -0.53 15.42
N PRO A 551 23.28 -1.75 16.00
CA PRO A 551 24.10 -2.86 15.52
C PRO A 551 23.46 -3.59 14.32
N LEU A 552 23.18 -2.85 13.26
CA LEU A 552 22.64 -3.33 11.99
C LEU A 552 23.20 -2.51 10.83
N SER A 553 23.20 -3.09 9.64
CA SER A 553 23.63 -2.45 8.39
C SER A 553 22.60 -2.66 7.29
N SER A 554 22.73 -1.95 6.17
CA SER A 554 21.87 -2.18 5.01
C SER A 554 22.15 -3.57 4.41
N ALA A 555 21.08 -4.30 4.09
CA ALA A 555 21.17 -5.57 3.37
C ALA A 555 21.40 -5.39 1.87
N LEU A 556 20.92 -4.26 1.33
CA LEU A 556 20.86 -3.96 -0.10
C LEU A 556 22.12 -3.23 -0.59
N THR A 557 23.26 -3.83 -0.31
CA THR A 557 24.57 -3.32 -0.68
C THR A 557 25.37 -4.38 -1.42
N GLU A 558 26.29 -3.93 -2.26
CA GLU A 558 27.35 -4.76 -2.81
C GLU A 558 28.72 -4.21 -2.42
N ARG A 559 29.70 -5.11 -2.36
CA ARG A 559 31.09 -4.75 -2.07
C ARG A 559 31.81 -4.43 -3.37
N THR A 560 32.34 -3.23 -3.49
CA THR A 560 33.15 -2.82 -4.64
C THR A 560 34.52 -3.49 -4.60
N LYS A 561 35.27 -3.38 -5.72
CA LYS A 561 36.66 -3.86 -5.82
C LYS A 561 37.58 -3.25 -4.75
N ASP A 562 37.26 -2.05 -4.29
CA ASP A 562 38.00 -1.33 -3.22
C ASP A 562 37.52 -1.70 -1.81
N ALA A 563 36.82 -2.83 -1.67
CA ALA A 563 36.29 -3.36 -0.41
C ALA A 563 35.26 -2.47 0.31
N LYS A 564 34.74 -1.42 -0.34
CA LYS A 564 33.70 -0.51 0.19
C LYS A 564 32.30 -1.08 -0.10
N GLU A 565 31.40 -1.00 0.87
CA GLU A 565 29.98 -1.29 0.63
C GLU A 565 29.29 -0.09 -0.03
N THR A 566 28.57 -0.36 -1.12
CA THR A 566 27.76 0.63 -1.84
C THR A 566 26.35 0.09 -2.06
N PRO A 567 25.31 0.95 -2.08
CA PRO A 567 23.95 0.52 -2.41
C PRO A 567 23.89 -0.21 -3.75
N LEU A 568 23.03 -1.22 -3.85
CA LEU A 568 22.76 -1.88 -5.12
C LEU A 568 22.19 -0.85 -6.13
N PRO A 569 22.69 -0.83 -7.38
CA PRO A 569 22.17 0.06 -8.39
C PRO A 569 20.77 -0.40 -8.88
N PRO A 570 19.91 0.51 -9.39
CA PRO A 570 18.55 0.18 -9.85
C PRO A 570 18.49 -0.91 -10.93
N GLU A 571 19.54 -1.05 -11.73
CA GLU A 571 19.69 -2.12 -12.74
C GLU A 571 19.81 -3.52 -12.11
N LYS A 572 20.15 -3.62 -10.82
CA LYS A 572 20.25 -4.89 -10.08
C LYS A 572 19.12 -5.10 -9.10
N PHE A 573 18.62 -4.03 -8.47
CA PHE A 573 17.56 -4.11 -7.48
C PHE A 573 16.62 -2.92 -7.63
N TYR A 574 15.36 -3.20 -7.97
CA TYR A 574 14.33 -2.19 -8.09
C TYR A 574 12.95 -2.77 -7.81
N ILE A 575 12.30 -2.25 -6.77
CA ILE A 575 10.97 -2.67 -6.34
C ILE A 575 10.16 -1.40 -6.04
N PRO A 576 9.44 -0.86 -7.03
CA PRO A 576 8.62 0.33 -6.86
C PRO A 576 7.20 -0.05 -6.44
N GLY A 577 6.82 0.31 -5.21
CA GLY A 577 5.50 0.04 -4.61
C GLY A 577 4.91 -1.35 -4.95
N SER A 578 5.26 -2.38 -4.19
CA SER A 578 4.78 -3.76 -4.35
C SER A 578 4.42 -4.40 -3.01
N LEU A 579 3.66 -5.50 -3.06
CA LEU A 579 3.36 -6.31 -1.88
C LEU A 579 4.31 -7.50 -1.81
N LEU A 580 5.06 -7.58 -0.72
CA LEU A 580 6.01 -8.64 -0.46
C LEU A 580 5.63 -9.39 0.81
N THR A 581 5.72 -10.71 0.81
CA THR A 581 5.46 -11.53 1.98
C THR A 581 6.70 -11.58 2.89
N VAL A 582 6.50 -11.31 4.18
CA VAL A 582 7.52 -11.48 5.23
C VAL A 582 7.05 -12.48 6.28
N ALA A 583 8.00 -13.21 6.87
CA ALA A 583 7.77 -13.97 8.08
C ALA A 583 7.83 -13.04 9.30
N VAL A 584 7.02 -13.32 10.33
CA VAL A 584 6.90 -12.49 11.55
C VAL A 584 7.08 -13.37 12.79
N ASP A 585 7.97 -12.95 13.69
CA ASP A 585 7.98 -13.44 15.07
C ASP A 585 6.82 -12.83 15.85
N ASN A 586 5.67 -13.50 15.80
CA ASN A 586 4.47 -13.08 16.51
C ASN A 586 4.52 -13.37 18.01
N THR A 587 5.62 -13.89 18.55
CA THR A 587 5.88 -14.03 19.99
C THR A 587 6.60 -12.81 20.57
N ASN A 588 7.23 -12.00 19.71
CA ASN A 588 7.71 -10.67 20.06
C ASN A 588 6.52 -9.71 20.27
N PRO A 589 6.49 -8.89 21.34
CA PRO A 589 5.40 -7.94 21.57
C PRO A 589 5.15 -6.95 20.42
N LEU A 590 6.15 -6.63 19.61
CA LEU A 590 5.98 -5.81 18.41
C LEU A 590 5.16 -6.54 17.31
N GLY A 591 5.24 -7.88 17.27
CA GLY A 591 4.50 -8.75 16.35
C GLY A 591 3.21 -9.34 16.93
N TYR A 592 2.77 -8.95 18.13
CA TYR A 592 1.55 -9.47 18.73
C TYR A 592 0.30 -9.24 17.87
N GLY A 593 -0.55 -10.26 17.80
CA GLY A 593 -1.77 -10.24 16.99
C GLY A 593 -1.55 -10.38 15.48
N MET A 594 -0.30 -10.48 15.02
CA MET A 594 0.04 -10.70 13.61
C MET A 594 0.05 -12.20 13.26
N PRO A 595 -0.29 -12.57 12.01
CA PRO A 595 -0.02 -13.92 11.50
C PRO A 595 1.49 -14.16 11.36
N GLU A 596 1.88 -15.43 11.22
CA GLU A 596 3.29 -15.82 10.99
C GLU A 596 3.83 -15.31 9.65
N ASN A 597 2.95 -15.07 8.67
CA ASN A 597 3.28 -14.47 7.38
C ASN A 597 2.31 -13.35 7.06
N VAL A 598 2.83 -12.20 6.62
CA VAL A 598 2.03 -11.03 6.26
C VAL A 598 2.62 -10.35 5.02
N ASP A 599 1.77 -9.76 4.20
CA ASP A 599 2.20 -8.90 3.10
C ASP A 599 2.47 -7.48 3.59
N VAL A 600 3.64 -6.96 3.26
CA VAL A 600 4.07 -5.59 3.53
C VAL A 600 4.16 -4.78 2.23
N PHE A 601 3.85 -3.50 2.30
CA PHE A 601 4.05 -2.59 1.17
C PHE A 601 5.53 -2.17 1.11
N PHE A 602 6.22 -2.59 0.07
CA PHE A 602 7.62 -2.25 -0.21
C PHE A 602 7.67 -1.20 -1.31
N ASP A 603 8.17 -0.01 -1.00
CA ASP A 603 8.39 1.04 -2.00
C ASP A 603 9.80 1.59 -1.88
N ASN A 604 10.72 1.00 -2.64
CA ASN A 604 12.15 1.29 -2.54
C ASN A 604 12.64 1.27 -1.07
N SER A 605 12.00 0.42 -0.26
CA SER A 605 12.13 0.43 1.19
C SER A 605 13.51 -0.09 1.63
N PRO A 606 14.02 0.36 2.79
CA PRO A 606 15.23 -0.23 3.34
C PRO A 606 15.05 -1.72 3.69
N SER A 607 16.17 -2.43 3.84
CA SER A 607 16.21 -3.75 4.47
C SER A 607 17.54 -3.91 5.20
N PHE A 608 17.58 -4.71 6.27
CA PHE A 608 18.72 -4.76 7.17
C PHE A 608 19.39 -6.13 7.28
N LYS A 609 20.68 -6.11 7.61
CA LYS A 609 21.41 -7.24 8.17
C LYS A 609 21.74 -6.92 9.62
N LEU A 610 21.51 -7.88 10.53
CA LEU A 610 21.95 -7.75 11.91
C LEU A 610 23.46 -7.99 12.00
N ASN A 611 24.16 -7.15 12.76
CA ASN A 611 25.58 -7.39 13.03
C ASN A 611 25.72 -8.65 13.93
N PRO A 612 26.86 -9.35 13.90
CA PRO A 612 27.05 -10.58 14.69
C PRO A 612 26.80 -10.44 16.20
N ASN A 613 26.96 -9.23 16.75
CA ASN A 613 26.72 -8.91 18.16
C ASN A 613 25.41 -8.15 18.42
N ALA A 614 24.48 -8.09 17.45
CA ALA A 614 23.23 -7.33 17.55
C ALA A 614 22.40 -7.74 18.78
N SER A 615 22.18 -9.04 18.97
CA SER A 615 21.38 -9.55 20.10
C SER A 615 22.01 -9.22 21.46
N LEU A 616 23.34 -9.28 21.57
CA LEU A 616 24.08 -8.89 22.77
C LEU A 616 23.95 -7.38 23.07
N LYS A 617 23.72 -6.58 22.03
CA LYS A 617 23.45 -5.13 22.10
C LYS A 617 21.95 -4.83 22.09
N GLY A 618 21.10 -5.80 22.42
CA GLY A 618 19.66 -5.60 22.57
C GLY A 618 18.92 -5.28 21.28
N THR A 619 19.41 -5.76 20.13
CA THR A 619 18.77 -5.60 18.81
C THR A 619 18.39 -6.95 18.22
N SER A 620 17.15 -7.08 17.76
CA SER A 620 16.58 -8.32 17.24
C SER A 620 15.69 -8.07 16.02
N ALA A 621 15.58 -9.08 15.17
CA ALA A 621 14.61 -9.10 14.07
C ALA A 621 13.22 -9.46 14.62
N VAL A 622 12.19 -8.81 14.07
CA VAL A 622 10.78 -9.10 14.34
C VAL A 622 10.10 -9.61 13.06
N ALA A 623 10.53 -9.14 11.89
CA ALA A 623 10.08 -9.67 10.60
C ALA A 623 11.22 -9.70 9.58
N TRP A 624 11.23 -10.71 8.70
CA TRP A 624 12.27 -10.94 7.69
C TRP A 624 11.70 -11.56 6.42
N TYR A 625 12.42 -11.44 5.29
CA TYR A 625 12.03 -12.08 4.03
C TYR A 625 12.56 -13.52 4.00
N PRO A 626 11.69 -14.54 4.04
CA PRO A 626 12.12 -15.93 4.29
C PRO A 626 12.59 -16.67 3.03
N ASN A 627 12.41 -16.10 1.83
CA ASN A 627 12.65 -16.79 0.56
C ASN A 627 13.25 -15.84 -0.50
N GLU A 628 13.66 -16.40 -1.64
CA GLU A 628 14.25 -15.66 -2.77
C GLU A 628 13.22 -14.98 -3.67
N THR A 629 11.94 -15.30 -3.50
CA THR A 629 10.83 -14.79 -4.31
C THR A 629 9.72 -14.20 -3.42
N PRO A 630 10.01 -13.15 -2.63
CA PRO A 630 9.05 -12.61 -1.68
C PRO A 630 7.89 -11.85 -2.33
N LEU A 631 7.96 -11.51 -3.63
CA LEU A 631 6.89 -10.81 -4.34
C LEU A 631 5.59 -11.62 -4.32
N HIS A 632 4.53 -11.02 -3.77
CA HIS A 632 3.18 -11.55 -3.86
C HIS A 632 2.37 -10.80 -4.92
N SER A 633 2.52 -9.48 -5.03
CA SER A 633 1.80 -8.65 -6.02
C SER A 633 2.63 -7.43 -6.43
N GLY A 634 2.83 -7.21 -7.73
CA GLY A 634 3.46 -6.01 -8.29
C GLY A 634 4.67 -6.32 -9.17
N TRP A 635 5.74 -5.55 -9.03
CA TRP A 635 7.01 -5.70 -9.75
C TRP A 635 8.19 -5.73 -8.77
N ALA A 636 8.99 -6.78 -8.82
CA ALA A 636 10.19 -6.89 -8.00
C ALA A 636 11.41 -7.39 -8.77
N TRP A 637 12.20 -6.47 -9.29
CA TRP A 637 13.48 -6.76 -9.93
C TRP A 637 14.58 -6.95 -8.88
N GLY A 638 15.28 -8.08 -8.94
CA GLY A 638 16.36 -8.41 -7.99
C GLY A 638 15.88 -8.86 -6.61
N GLN A 639 14.62 -9.28 -6.46
CA GLN A 639 14.03 -9.65 -5.16
C GLN A 639 14.81 -10.71 -4.36
N GLN A 640 15.62 -11.56 -5.01
CA GLN A 640 16.49 -12.52 -4.34
C GLN A 640 17.52 -11.88 -3.38
N TYR A 641 17.87 -10.60 -3.57
CA TYR A 641 18.75 -9.87 -2.64
C TYR A 641 18.11 -9.62 -1.27
N LEU A 642 16.79 -9.82 -1.13
CA LEU A 642 16.08 -9.68 0.14
C LEU A 642 16.12 -10.94 1.00
N LYS A 643 16.47 -12.11 0.46
CA LYS A 643 16.46 -13.37 1.22
C LYS A 643 17.24 -13.22 2.53
N ASP A 644 16.61 -13.63 3.63
CA ASP A 644 17.15 -13.58 5.01
C ASP A 644 17.43 -12.17 5.56
N SER A 645 17.07 -11.11 4.81
CA SER A 645 17.18 -9.74 5.30
C SER A 645 15.99 -9.35 6.18
N VAL A 646 16.25 -8.44 7.12
CA VAL A 646 15.29 -8.02 8.16
C VAL A 646 14.46 -6.83 7.66
N ALA A 647 13.14 -7.00 7.66
CA ALA A 647 12.17 -5.98 7.31
C ALA A 647 11.77 -5.13 8.52
N VAL A 648 11.64 -5.75 9.70
CA VAL A 648 11.29 -5.06 10.95
C VAL A 648 12.26 -5.47 12.04
N ALA A 649 12.84 -4.49 12.73
CA ALA A 649 13.74 -4.71 13.86
C ALA A 649 13.33 -3.90 15.09
N GLU A 650 13.61 -4.43 16.28
CA GLU A 650 13.64 -3.66 17.51
C GLU A 650 15.07 -3.52 18.02
N SER A 651 15.37 -2.38 18.65
CA SER A 651 16.67 -2.11 19.27
C SER A 651 16.47 -1.39 20.60
N THR A 652 17.26 -1.76 21.60
CA THR A 652 17.30 -1.09 22.91
C THR A 652 18.48 -0.13 22.94
N LEU A 653 18.24 1.12 23.33
CA LEU A 653 19.28 2.14 23.48
C LEU A 653 19.08 2.88 24.81
N GLY A 654 20.03 2.72 25.73
CA GLY A 654 19.84 3.15 27.12
C GLY A 654 18.64 2.45 27.75
N SER A 655 17.69 3.21 28.31
CA SER A 655 16.46 2.67 28.89
C SER A 655 15.25 2.66 27.92
N GLY A 656 15.44 3.12 26.68
CA GLY A 656 14.38 3.24 25.69
C GLY A 656 14.51 2.26 24.53
N LYS A 657 13.62 2.42 23.55
CA LYS A 657 13.50 1.52 22.39
C LYS A 657 13.44 2.30 21.08
N VAL A 658 14.00 1.70 20.04
CA VAL A 658 13.89 2.15 18.66
C VAL A 658 13.31 1.00 17.85
N PHE A 659 12.15 1.23 17.23
CA PHE A 659 11.50 0.30 16.32
C PHE A 659 11.73 0.78 14.89
N LEU A 660 12.28 -0.09 14.06
CA LEU A 660 12.64 0.18 12.67
C LEU A 660 11.71 -0.64 11.77
N LEU A 661 10.72 0.04 11.20
CA LEU A 661 9.72 -0.56 10.31
C LEU A 661 10.12 -0.19 8.88
N ALA A 662 10.94 -1.03 8.23
CA ALA A 662 11.51 -0.67 6.94
C ALA A 662 10.48 -0.56 5.81
N PRO A 663 9.48 -1.47 5.69
CA PRO A 663 8.38 -1.31 4.77
C PRO A 663 7.45 -0.14 5.13
N GLU A 664 6.65 0.31 4.16
CA GLU A 664 5.61 1.34 4.36
C GLU A 664 4.36 0.75 5.05
N VAL A 665 4.49 0.42 6.33
CA VAL A 665 3.45 -0.24 7.16
C VAL A 665 2.18 0.58 7.39
N ALA A 666 2.11 1.82 6.92
CA ALA A 666 0.91 2.66 6.94
C ALA A 666 0.67 3.38 5.60
N PHE A 667 1.20 2.84 4.49
CA PHE A 667 1.07 3.46 3.17
C PHE A 667 -0.38 3.86 2.86
N ARG A 668 -0.64 5.16 2.74
CA ARG A 668 -1.96 5.76 2.44
C ARG A 668 -3.12 5.31 3.36
N GLY A 669 -2.81 4.74 4.53
CA GLY A 669 -3.84 4.16 5.40
C GLY A 669 -4.55 2.93 4.82
N GLN A 670 -3.94 2.22 3.87
CA GLN A 670 -4.50 1.02 3.23
C GLN A 670 -4.07 -0.33 3.88
N PRO A 671 -2.82 -0.54 4.33
CA PRO A 671 -2.35 -1.86 4.74
C PRO A 671 -2.72 -2.20 6.19
N HIS A 672 -4.02 -2.42 6.43
CA HIS A 672 -4.57 -2.78 7.74
C HIS A 672 -3.88 -3.99 8.37
N ALA A 673 -3.38 -4.93 7.57
CA ALA A 673 -2.66 -6.09 8.06
C ALA A 673 -1.37 -5.72 8.82
N THR A 674 -0.78 -4.54 8.55
CA THR A 674 0.53 -4.14 9.09
C THR A 674 0.48 -2.97 10.09
N PHE A 675 -0.68 -2.33 10.27
CA PHE A 675 -0.85 -1.25 11.26
C PHE A 675 -0.43 -1.64 12.67
N LYS A 676 -0.57 -2.92 13.03
CA LYS A 676 -0.17 -3.43 14.34
C LYS A 676 1.31 -3.22 14.63
N PHE A 677 2.21 -3.18 13.65
CA PHE A 677 3.62 -2.85 13.94
C PHE A 677 3.76 -1.46 14.55
N ILE A 678 2.98 -0.48 14.06
CA ILE A 678 2.96 0.89 14.60
C ILE A 678 2.29 0.90 15.97
N PHE A 679 1.09 0.34 16.05
CA PHE A 679 0.28 0.36 17.27
C PHE A 679 0.94 -0.40 18.43
N ASN A 680 1.54 -1.56 18.12
CA ASN A 680 2.31 -2.31 19.08
C ASN A 680 3.54 -1.51 19.51
N GLY A 681 4.29 -0.91 18.58
CA GLY A 681 5.44 -0.07 18.91
C GLY A 681 5.10 1.09 19.86
N ILE A 682 3.94 1.72 19.67
CA ILE A 682 3.44 2.80 20.52
C ILE A 682 3.20 2.36 21.97
N TYR A 683 2.58 1.19 22.20
CA TYR A 683 2.27 0.75 23.58
C TYR A 683 3.37 -0.11 24.22
N TYR A 684 4.01 -0.97 23.44
CA TYR A 684 5.08 -1.85 23.91
C TYR A 684 6.29 -1.05 24.37
N GLY A 685 6.69 -0.04 23.60
CA GLY A 685 7.89 0.75 23.89
C GLY A 685 7.91 1.31 25.32
N PRO A 686 6.85 2.02 25.75
CA PRO A 686 6.72 2.54 27.10
C PRO A 686 6.25 1.54 28.16
N ALA A 687 5.91 0.29 27.80
CA ALA A 687 5.41 -0.71 28.74
C ALA A 687 6.51 -1.13 29.74
N ARG A 688 6.06 -1.65 30.89
CA ARG A 688 6.93 -2.22 31.93
C ARG A 688 6.40 -3.59 32.32
N ALA A 689 7.30 -4.47 32.76
CA ALA A 689 6.88 -5.76 33.29
C ALA A 689 6.02 -5.52 34.56
N ALA A 690 4.97 -6.31 34.73
CA ALA A 690 4.02 -6.17 35.83
C ALA A 690 4.68 -6.35 37.21
N ASP A 691 5.79 -7.09 37.25
CA ASP A 691 6.55 -7.41 38.47
C ASP A 691 7.65 -6.39 38.82
N GLU A 692 7.93 -5.40 37.97
CA GLU A 692 8.91 -4.33 38.23
C GLU A 692 8.39 -3.24 39.20
N ARG A 693 7.28 -3.50 39.90
CA ARG A 693 6.85 -2.68 41.05
C ARG A 693 7.21 -3.38 42.35
N ARG A 694 8.46 -3.21 42.78
CA ARG A 694 8.84 -3.21 44.19
C ARG A 694 9.62 -1.95 44.51
#